data_AF-A0A1T4QXV9-F1
#
_entry.id   AF-A0A1T4QXV9-F1
#
_cell.length_a   1.000
_cell.length_b   1.000
_cell.length_c   1.000
_cell.angle_alpha   90.00
_cell.angle_beta   90.00
_cell.angle_gamma   90.00
#
_symmetry.space_group_name_H-M   'P 1'
#
loop_
_entity.id
_entity.type
_entity.pdbx_description
1 polymer ?
#
loop_
_entity_poly.entity_id
_entity_poly.type
_entity_poly.pdbx_seq_one_letter_code
_entity_poly.pdbx_strand_id
1 'polypeptide(L)'
;MYIHGHFYNEKNERIEVHIVTRNDRTKELEIGAEGSGINWTDDPVEIESQVSDTFDVLLKYQASVRLLVKNFTPDLFCASCRDAVVNIYREGECLFAGFIEPQSYSQSYNEEEDEIELSCIDVLTALQYAKYRNIGMAGVTYAAVKAAAKQRSFFSIIKELLGDLTTGLDILGGHDTALHYAGSMAVDIMPARRYDIFSRLAINELLFLGDEEDNVWTAEDVLTELLKYLSLHIIQTGFSFHAFSWESVKRNEAITWKNLIGGQVVTVPHRQVDITTANVVGTDTTIDVGEVYNRIQLTCKVEKVDSLIESPLEESALRSYFIARQKYMTELVSWGTGNRALDDFKDLVMTGGTGYDAGNIIDWYVWIKRHPEWRFPMHDGIDHAGEDLTEHFGQTGKKQHDELQWLGKHLGAALVAYGKVFYASTERDNSPVAKIDMTDTLVLSVNGNGQDEPAKTYPAETDLRAAIPYAVYTGNRAGGVFSSADDETTNYIVLSGKMLLNPLAAQTAGYRDLRTKEWIFMPLGGPVPKGKVPVRGKAVPDRNGNFRYYTRKFWKQTDPDPKRGEEPAWDEQGETGWFPFVDSAPEQYEFKYSAVGDETDKISKVGLVACMLIIGDKCVVETGSGSQIEDFSWRKYKERSECASDDEYYAQSFTIGFDPKLSDRLIGREYALQNNISWKRGVSTEGMAIPVRKGDHVSGPVRFVILGPVNVLWSDITRRHPTFFRHTKWTENAVSLLAHVSSIQIKEFEIKVASDNGLVERLGDEHDIVYMSAVQTAFCNPKDDIEFKITSALTREECIRMGVTNGPALSTPVDTDTGDGVQQLFDHSTTRRAKPEQLYIDSCYDEWHAPRVVMTQRVTDVHGGIAAMFVRFRHNFMNKTFFVQGLSRNLAEGTAELTLKEIEHD
;
A
#
# COMPACT_ATOMS: atom_id res chain seq x y z
N MET A 1 -37.93 0.34 -17.54
CA MET A 1 -39.37 0.04 -17.42
C MET A 1 -39.78 0.06 -15.96
N TYR A 2 -41.00 0.49 -15.65
CA TYR A 2 -41.58 0.49 -14.30
C TYR A 2 -42.78 -0.44 -14.25
N ILE A 3 -42.74 -1.44 -13.36
CA ILE A 3 -43.85 -2.34 -13.07
C ILE A 3 -44.30 -2.06 -11.63
N HIS A 4 -45.60 -1.93 -11.41
CA HIS A 4 -46.14 -1.79 -10.06
C HIS A 4 -47.51 -2.45 -9.92
N GLY A 5 -47.91 -2.77 -8.71
CA GLY A 5 -49.25 -3.27 -8.45
C GLY A 5 -49.46 -3.58 -6.98
N HIS A 6 -50.68 -3.94 -6.62
CA HIS A 6 -50.99 -4.40 -5.28
C HIS A 6 -52.02 -5.53 -5.28
N PHE A 7 -52.05 -6.29 -4.20
CA PHE A 7 -53.10 -7.24 -3.85
C PHE A 7 -53.41 -7.13 -2.36
N TYR A 8 -54.51 -7.77 -1.92
CA TYR A 8 -54.83 -7.90 -0.50
C TYR A 8 -54.55 -9.32 -0.05
N ASN A 9 -53.79 -9.47 1.04
CA ASN A 9 -53.53 -10.77 1.63
C ASN A 9 -54.76 -11.34 2.34
N GLU A 10 -54.69 -12.58 2.83
CA GLU A 10 -55.78 -13.22 3.57
C GLU A 10 -56.17 -12.51 4.88
N LYS A 11 -55.31 -11.61 5.38
CA LYS A 11 -55.56 -10.78 6.56
C LYS A 11 -56.13 -9.40 6.20
N ASN A 12 -56.48 -9.18 4.93
CA ASN A 12 -57.01 -7.94 4.37
C ASN A 12 -56.04 -6.75 4.52
N GLU A 13 -54.74 -7.02 4.42
CA GLU A 13 -53.68 -6.01 4.35
C GLU A 13 -53.21 -5.83 2.91
N ARG A 14 -52.92 -4.59 2.55
CA ARG A 14 -52.44 -4.19 1.23
C ARG A 14 -50.95 -4.52 1.10
N ILE A 15 -50.63 -5.40 0.14
CA ILE A 15 -49.26 -5.73 -0.26
C ILE A 15 -48.98 -5.07 -1.61
N GLU A 16 -47.89 -4.31 -1.70
CA GLU A 16 -47.50 -3.59 -2.92
C GLU A 16 -46.12 -4.03 -3.39
N VAL A 17 -45.97 -4.21 -4.71
CA VAL A 17 -44.68 -4.51 -5.34
C VAL A 17 -44.38 -3.43 -6.36
N HIS A 18 -43.14 -2.95 -6.33
CA HIS A 18 -42.61 -1.98 -7.27
C HIS A 18 -41.32 -2.52 -7.86
N ILE A 19 -41.20 -2.53 -9.18
CA ILE A 19 -40.00 -2.96 -9.91
C ILE A 19 -39.61 -1.88 -10.91
N VAL A 20 -38.37 -1.40 -10.86
CA VAL A 20 -37.82 -0.47 -11.85
C VAL A 20 -36.58 -1.06 -12.49
N THR A 21 -36.58 -1.14 -13.82
CA THR A 21 -35.43 -1.57 -14.61
C THR A 21 -34.75 -0.37 -15.29
N ARG A 22 -33.42 -0.31 -15.16
CA ARG A 22 -32.49 0.71 -15.68
C ARG A 22 -32.88 2.15 -15.30
N ASN A 23 -33.54 2.31 -14.16
CA ASN A 23 -34.14 3.57 -13.71
C ASN A 23 -35.05 4.23 -14.78
N ASP A 24 -35.66 3.43 -15.65
CA ASP A 24 -36.48 3.91 -16.76
C ASP A 24 -37.96 3.77 -16.43
N ARG A 25 -38.70 4.89 -16.45
CA ARG A 25 -40.14 4.96 -16.19
C ARG A 25 -40.96 5.30 -17.44
N THR A 26 -40.37 5.25 -18.62
CA THR A 26 -41.08 5.60 -19.88
C THR A 26 -42.14 4.59 -20.27
N LYS A 27 -41.92 3.31 -19.91
CA LYS A 27 -42.88 2.21 -20.03
C LYS A 27 -43.36 1.83 -18.63
N GLU A 28 -44.63 2.04 -18.36
CA GLU A 28 -45.30 1.74 -17.09
C GLU A 28 -46.31 0.61 -17.28
N LEU A 29 -46.26 -0.40 -16.41
CA LEU A 29 -47.15 -1.55 -16.42
C LEU A 29 -47.73 -1.77 -15.02
N GLU A 30 -49.07 -1.76 -14.93
CA GLU A 30 -49.77 -2.08 -13.68
C GLU A 30 -50.16 -3.56 -13.66
N ILE A 31 -49.72 -4.28 -12.62
CA ILE A 31 -50.03 -5.71 -12.42
C ILE A 31 -51.52 -5.85 -12.12
N GLY A 32 -52.23 -6.67 -12.90
CA GLY A 32 -53.68 -6.86 -12.77
C GLY A 32 -54.54 -5.87 -13.56
N ALA A 33 -53.94 -4.86 -14.21
CA ALA A 33 -54.68 -3.90 -15.03
C ALA A 33 -55.07 -4.49 -16.41
N GLU A 34 -56.25 -4.13 -16.91
CA GLU A 34 -56.74 -4.61 -18.20
C GLU A 34 -55.78 -4.19 -19.34
N GLY A 35 -55.25 -5.18 -20.06
CA GLY A 35 -54.33 -4.96 -21.18
C GLY A 35 -52.86 -4.80 -20.81
N SER A 36 -52.46 -4.89 -19.52
CA SER A 36 -51.04 -4.86 -19.12
C SER A 36 -50.28 -6.12 -19.54
N GLY A 37 -50.99 -7.26 -19.63
CA GLY A 37 -50.41 -8.56 -19.92
C GLY A 37 -49.60 -9.15 -18.77
N ILE A 38 -49.71 -8.58 -17.57
CA ILE A 38 -49.07 -9.06 -16.33
C ILE A 38 -50.14 -9.12 -15.23
N ASN A 39 -50.30 -10.29 -14.62
CA ASN A 39 -51.29 -10.58 -13.56
C ASN A 39 -50.63 -11.20 -12.33
N TRP A 40 -51.35 -11.22 -11.22
CA TRP A 40 -50.93 -11.87 -9.98
C TRP A 40 -51.16 -13.39 -10.04
N THR A 41 -50.24 -14.15 -9.45
CA THR A 41 -50.46 -15.57 -9.13
C THR A 41 -51.25 -15.71 -7.81
N ASP A 42 -51.63 -16.94 -7.45
CA ASP A 42 -52.33 -17.23 -6.19
C ASP A 42 -51.43 -17.01 -4.95
N ASP A 43 -50.11 -17.17 -5.10
CA ASP A 43 -49.12 -16.97 -4.04
C ASP A 43 -47.97 -16.07 -4.55
N PRO A 44 -48.21 -14.76 -4.65
CA PRO A 44 -47.39 -13.88 -5.47
C PRO A 44 -46.07 -13.44 -4.85
N VAL A 45 -45.94 -13.42 -3.51
CA VAL A 45 -44.76 -12.85 -2.87
C VAL A 45 -44.38 -13.60 -1.60
N GLU A 46 -43.12 -14.05 -1.57
CA GLU A 46 -42.48 -14.69 -0.44
C GLU A 46 -41.14 -14.02 -0.14
N ILE A 47 -40.77 -13.94 1.15
CA ILE A 47 -39.48 -13.45 1.61
C ILE A 47 -38.87 -14.52 2.49
N GLU A 48 -37.69 -15.00 2.12
CA GLU A 48 -36.99 -16.09 2.80
C GLU A 48 -35.72 -15.60 3.48
N SER A 49 -35.56 -16.00 4.74
CA SER A 49 -34.31 -15.85 5.47
C SER A 49 -33.27 -16.83 4.94
N GLN A 50 -32.11 -16.34 4.50
CA GLN A 50 -30.97 -17.16 4.11
C GLN A 50 -29.98 -17.39 5.27
N VAL A 51 -30.38 -17.01 6.49
CA VAL A 51 -29.59 -17.23 7.71
C VAL A 51 -29.54 -18.72 8.04
N SER A 52 -28.34 -19.28 7.99
CA SER A 52 -28.08 -20.67 8.37
C SER A 52 -27.99 -20.79 9.89
N ASP A 53 -27.12 -19.98 10.51
CA ASP A 53 -26.91 -20.01 11.95
C ASP A 53 -26.28 -18.71 12.50
N THR A 54 -25.94 -18.71 13.80
CA THR A 54 -25.39 -17.54 14.50
C THR A 54 -23.93 -17.17 14.12
N PHE A 55 -23.22 -17.98 13.33
CA PHE A 55 -21.93 -17.63 12.74
C PHE A 55 -22.07 -16.68 11.55
N ASP A 56 -23.24 -16.62 10.90
CA ASP A 56 -23.47 -15.71 9.78
C ASP A 56 -23.35 -14.26 10.22
N VAL A 57 -22.41 -13.53 9.61
CA VAL A 57 -22.16 -12.12 9.91
C VAL A 57 -23.16 -11.22 9.20
N LEU A 58 -23.48 -11.54 7.95
CA LEU A 58 -24.50 -10.84 7.16
C LEU A 58 -25.76 -11.69 7.14
N LEU A 59 -26.83 -11.21 7.77
CA LEU A 59 -28.12 -11.90 7.79
C LEU A 59 -28.88 -11.56 6.52
N LYS A 60 -28.66 -12.39 5.49
CA LYS A 60 -29.15 -12.20 4.13
C LYS A 60 -30.59 -12.64 3.95
N TYR A 61 -31.29 -11.95 3.06
CA TYR A 61 -32.66 -12.23 2.68
C TYR A 61 -32.83 -12.30 1.17
N GLN A 62 -33.69 -13.23 0.74
CA GLN A 62 -34.14 -13.37 -0.64
C GLN A 62 -35.66 -13.19 -0.68
N ALA A 63 -36.18 -12.70 -1.80
CA ALA A 63 -37.61 -12.63 -2.05
C ALA A 63 -37.92 -13.27 -3.41
N SER A 64 -39.05 -13.95 -3.50
CA SER A 64 -39.60 -14.48 -4.75
C SER A 64 -40.85 -13.70 -5.11
N VAL A 65 -40.87 -13.10 -6.29
CA VAL A 65 -42.06 -12.43 -6.86
C VAL A 65 -42.56 -13.25 -8.05
N ARG A 66 -43.75 -13.86 -7.90
CA ARG A 66 -44.37 -14.78 -8.87
C ARG A 66 -45.51 -14.08 -9.60
N LEU A 67 -45.35 -13.89 -10.91
CA LEU A 67 -46.30 -13.18 -11.76
C LEU A 67 -46.76 -14.06 -12.92
N LEU A 68 -47.97 -13.81 -13.42
CA LEU A 68 -48.48 -14.40 -14.66
C LEU A 68 -48.23 -13.41 -15.81
N VAL A 69 -47.56 -13.86 -16.87
CA VAL A 69 -47.22 -13.01 -18.02
C VAL A 69 -47.75 -13.59 -19.34
N LYS A 70 -48.40 -12.74 -20.14
CA LYS A 70 -48.88 -13.10 -21.49
C LYS A 70 -47.80 -12.99 -22.56
N ASN A 71 -46.82 -12.12 -22.34
CA ASN A 71 -45.79 -11.79 -23.32
C ASN A 71 -44.40 -11.91 -22.70
N PHE A 72 -43.42 -12.25 -23.53
CA PHE A 72 -42.02 -12.16 -23.16
C PHE A 72 -41.67 -10.75 -22.67
N THR A 73 -41.06 -10.66 -21.48
CA THR A 73 -40.69 -9.37 -20.86
C THR A 73 -39.16 -9.23 -20.79
N PRO A 74 -38.49 -8.88 -21.90
CA PRO A 74 -37.03 -8.80 -21.97
C PRO A 74 -36.44 -7.73 -21.06
N ASP A 75 -37.22 -6.72 -20.69
CA ASP A 75 -36.77 -5.62 -19.83
C ASP A 75 -36.39 -6.07 -18.41
N LEU A 76 -36.86 -7.23 -17.96
CA LEU A 76 -36.47 -7.86 -16.69
C LEU A 76 -35.09 -8.54 -16.77
N PHE A 77 -34.55 -8.75 -17.98
CA PHE A 77 -33.19 -9.25 -18.18
C PHE A 77 -32.19 -8.10 -18.14
N CYS A 78 -31.46 -8.05 -17.04
CA CYS A 78 -30.37 -7.11 -16.87
C CYS A 78 -29.02 -7.81 -16.89
N ALA A 79 -27.96 -7.08 -17.29
CA ALA A 79 -26.60 -7.61 -17.26
C ALA A 79 -25.97 -7.50 -15.86
N SER A 80 -26.43 -6.52 -15.06
CA SER A 80 -26.06 -6.32 -13.67
C SER A 80 -27.28 -6.44 -12.77
N CYS A 81 -27.10 -6.96 -11.55
CA CYS A 81 -28.17 -7.00 -10.55
C CYS A 81 -28.65 -5.58 -10.19
N ARG A 82 -27.76 -4.59 -10.24
CA ARG A 82 -28.05 -3.20 -9.91
C ARG A 82 -29.03 -2.52 -10.88
N ASP A 83 -29.24 -3.10 -12.06
CA ASP A 83 -30.11 -2.50 -13.07
C ASP A 83 -31.59 -2.77 -12.82
N ALA A 84 -31.97 -3.72 -11.97
CA ALA A 84 -33.37 -4.07 -11.71
C ALA A 84 -33.66 -4.02 -10.21
N VAL A 85 -34.30 -2.94 -9.77
CA VAL A 85 -34.60 -2.69 -8.36
C VAL A 85 -36.02 -3.16 -8.04
N VAL A 86 -36.21 -3.77 -6.88
CA VAL A 86 -37.52 -4.19 -6.36
C VAL A 86 -37.74 -3.68 -4.93
N ASN A 87 -38.95 -3.17 -4.65
CA ASN A 87 -39.40 -2.85 -3.30
C ASN A 87 -40.74 -3.54 -3.04
N ILE A 88 -40.89 -4.14 -1.85
CA ILE A 88 -42.10 -4.83 -1.40
C ILE A 88 -42.59 -4.14 -0.12
N TYR A 89 -43.85 -3.71 -0.13
CA TYR A 89 -44.48 -2.99 0.98
C TYR A 89 -45.68 -3.75 1.53
N ARG A 90 -45.93 -3.58 2.84
CA ARG A 90 -47.17 -3.97 3.52
C ARG A 90 -47.72 -2.77 4.28
N GLU A 91 -48.94 -2.34 3.97
CA GLU A 91 -49.57 -1.17 4.62
C GLU A 91 -48.65 0.08 4.61
N GLY A 92 -47.88 0.27 3.55
CA GLY A 92 -46.90 1.35 3.40
C GLY A 92 -45.56 1.16 4.11
N GLU A 93 -45.36 0.07 4.85
CA GLU A 93 -44.06 -0.31 5.45
C GLU A 93 -43.25 -1.15 4.46
N CYS A 94 -42.04 -0.69 4.11
CA CYS A 94 -41.14 -1.47 3.24
C CYS A 94 -40.56 -2.67 4.01
N LEU A 95 -40.95 -3.88 3.61
CA LEU A 95 -40.45 -5.12 4.20
C LEU A 95 -39.16 -5.59 3.51
N PHE A 96 -39.05 -5.38 2.20
CA PHE A 96 -37.91 -5.80 1.39
C PHE A 96 -37.56 -4.74 0.35
N ALA A 97 -36.28 -4.41 0.24
CA ALA A 97 -35.73 -3.54 -0.78
C ALA A 97 -34.43 -4.15 -1.31
N GLY A 98 -34.36 -4.38 -2.61
CA GLY A 98 -33.24 -5.11 -3.19
C GLY A 98 -33.25 -5.09 -4.71
N PHE A 99 -32.69 -6.16 -5.27
CA PHE A 99 -32.43 -6.28 -6.71
C PHE A 99 -32.98 -7.58 -7.25
N ILE A 100 -33.35 -7.61 -8.52
CA ILE A 100 -33.65 -8.86 -9.22
C ILE A 100 -32.33 -9.50 -9.62
N GLU A 101 -32.11 -10.76 -9.24
CA GLU A 101 -30.91 -11.51 -9.57
C GLU A 101 -30.87 -11.83 -11.08
N PRO A 102 -29.89 -11.30 -11.84
CA PRO A 102 -29.83 -11.54 -13.26
C PRO A 102 -28.97 -12.76 -13.52
N GLN A 103 -29.61 -13.88 -13.87
CA GLN A 103 -28.97 -14.97 -14.63
C GLN A 103 -29.87 -16.16 -14.97
N SER A 104 -31.07 -16.26 -14.41
CA SER A 104 -32.04 -17.28 -14.77
C SER A 104 -33.40 -16.66 -15.10
N TYR A 105 -33.76 -16.70 -16.39
CA TYR A 105 -35.13 -16.53 -16.81
C TYR A 105 -35.55 -17.84 -17.45
N SER A 106 -36.43 -18.54 -16.77
CA SER A 106 -37.07 -19.73 -17.28
C SER A 106 -38.55 -19.43 -17.33
N GLN A 107 -39.12 -19.47 -18.53
CA GLN A 107 -40.56 -19.29 -18.72
C GLN A 107 -41.01 -20.43 -19.64
N SER A 108 -42.04 -21.15 -19.21
CA SER A 108 -42.79 -22.04 -20.11
C SER A 108 -43.54 -21.19 -21.15
N TYR A 109 -43.95 -21.78 -22.28
CA TYR A 109 -44.65 -21.06 -23.35
C TYR A 109 -45.84 -21.87 -23.88
N ASN A 110 -46.55 -22.56 -22.98
CA ASN A 110 -47.59 -23.50 -23.37
C ASN A 110 -49.01 -22.95 -23.13
N GLU A 111 -49.18 -21.99 -22.23
CA GLU A 111 -50.48 -21.46 -21.80
C GLU A 111 -50.71 -20.02 -22.31
N GLU A 112 -51.93 -19.48 -22.15
CA GLU A 112 -52.21 -18.07 -22.48
C GLU A 112 -51.47 -17.09 -21.54
N GLU A 113 -51.26 -17.53 -20.30
CA GLU A 113 -50.48 -16.86 -19.26
C GLU A 113 -49.52 -17.89 -18.67
N ASP A 114 -48.22 -17.62 -18.72
CA ASP A 114 -47.22 -18.46 -18.07
C ASP A 114 -46.72 -17.77 -16.79
N GLU A 115 -46.42 -18.57 -15.76
CA GLU A 115 -45.82 -18.08 -14.53
C GLU A 115 -44.33 -17.76 -14.74
N ILE A 116 -43.93 -16.60 -14.22
CA ILE A 116 -42.53 -16.20 -14.06
C ILE A 116 -42.25 -15.96 -12.59
N GLU A 117 -41.18 -16.57 -12.08
CA GLU A 117 -40.65 -16.32 -10.75
C GLU A 117 -39.40 -15.43 -10.85
N LEU A 118 -39.45 -14.29 -10.15
CA LEU A 118 -38.34 -13.35 -10.05
C LEU A 118 -37.63 -13.59 -8.72
N SER A 119 -36.42 -14.16 -8.80
CA SER A 119 -35.48 -14.22 -7.67
C SER A 119 -34.96 -12.82 -7.36
N CYS A 120 -35.18 -12.35 -6.15
CA CYS A 120 -34.81 -11.03 -5.69
C CYS A 120 -33.87 -11.13 -4.47
N ILE A 121 -32.76 -10.40 -4.48
CA ILE A 121 -31.74 -10.42 -3.42
C ILE A 121 -31.66 -9.07 -2.72
N ASP A 122 -31.43 -9.08 -1.41
CA ASP A 122 -31.25 -7.86 -0.63
C ASP A 122 -29.88 -7.17 -0.92
N VAL A 123 -29.64 -6.02 -0.30
CA VAL A 123 -28.39 -5.26 -0.49
C VAL A 123 -27.19 -6.01 0.07
N LEU A 124 -27.35 -6.71 1.19
CA LEU A 124 -26.26 -7.46 1.82
C LEU A 124 -25.78 -8.61 0.92
N THR A 125 -26.70 -9.28 0.23
CA THR A 125 -26.42 -10.33 -0.75
C THR A 125 -25.80 -9.73 -2.02
N ALA A 126 -26.27 -8.57 -2.47
CA ALA A 126 -25.75 -7.93 -3.68
C ALA A 126 -24.27 -7.49 -3.59
N LEU A 127 -23.72 -7.36 -2.37
CA LEU A 127 -22.30 -7.05 -2.14
C LEU A 127 -21.35 -8.07 -2.79
N GLN A 128 -21.77 -9.34 -2.94
CA GLN A 128 -20.93 -10.40 -3.52
C GLN A 128 -20.57 -10.17 -4.99
N TYR A 129 -21.38 -9.39 -5.72
CA TYR A 129 -21.16 -9.13 -7.14
C TYR A 129 -20.25 -7.92 -7.42
N ALA A 130 -19.65 -7.33 -6.38
CA ALA A 130 -18.76 -6.19 -6.52
C ALA A 130 -17.45 -6.42 -5.77
N LYS A 131 -16.32 -6.16 -6.44
CA LYS A 131 -15.02 -6.03 -5.77
C LYS A 131 -14.95 -4.73 -4.97
N TYR A 132 -14.06 -4.68 -3.97
CA TYR A 132 -13.79 -3.47 -3.21
C TYR A 132 -13.55 -2.26 -4.13
N ARG A 133 -14.16 -1.11 -3.82
CA ARG A 133 -14.12 0.12 -4.63
C ARG A 133 -14.62 -0.06 -6.08
N ASN A 134 -15.40 -1.10 -6.35
CA ASN A 134 -15.89 -1.45 -7.69
C ASN A 134 -14.74 -1.68 -8.71
N ILE A 135 -13.58 -2.18 -8.27
CA ILE A 135 -12.48 -2.55 -9.17
C ILE A 135 -12.98 -3.56 -10.22
N GLY A 136 -12.65 -3.31 -11.49
CA GLY A 136 -13.14 -4.10 -12.63
C GLY A 136 -14.40 -3.53 -13.29
N MET A 137 -15.08 -2.55 -12.68
CA MET A 137 -16.14 -1.80 -13.35
C MET A 137 -15.56 -0.77 -14.33
N ALA A 138 -16.36 -0.40 -15.35
CA ALA A 138 -15.95 0.55 -16.38
C ALA A 138 -15.48 1.89 -15.77
N GLY A 139 -14.24 2.30 -16.10
CA GLY A 139 -13.65 3.54 -15.61
C GLY A 139 -12.89 3.43 -14.28
N VAL A 140 -12.91 2.27 -13.61
CA VAL A 140 -12.19 2.03 -12.35
C VAL A 140 -11.09 0.99 -12.59
N THR A 141 -9.82 1.40 -12.46
CA THR A 141 -8.68 0.52 -12.64
C THR A 141 -8.03 0.16 -11.30
N TYR A 142 -7.56 -1.09 -11.18
CA TYR A 142 -6.81 -1.56 -10.01
C TYR A 142 -5.63 -0.62 -9.66
N ALA A 143 -4.84 -0.24 -10.66
CA ALA A 143 -3.70 0.65 -10.46
C ALA A 143 -4.08 2.02 -9.88
N ALA A 144 -5.19 2.62 -10.33
CA ALA A 144 -5.65 3.91 -9.82
C ALA A 144 -6.16 3.80 -8.37
N VAL A 145 -6.90 2.74 -8.05
CA VAL A 145 -7.40 2.51 -6.69
C VAL A 145 -6.25 2.18 -5.73
N LYS A 146 -5.30 1.33 -6.13
CA LYS A 146 -4.09 1.01 -5.35
C LYS A 146 -3.24 2.26 -5.11
N ALA A 147 -3.08 3.12 -6.12
CA ALA A 147 -2.39 4.40 -5.97
C ALA A 147 -3.12 5.39 -5.04
N ALA A 148 -4.43 5.25 -4.82
CA ALA A 148 -5.24 6.10 -3.94
C ALA A 148 -5.52 5.48 -2.55
N ALA A 149 -5.10 4.23 -2.33
CA ALA A 149 -5.36 3.47 -1.10
C ALA A 149 -4.80 4.18 0.14
N LYS A 150 -5.52 4.16 1.26
CA LYS A 150 -5.06 4.83 2.48
C LYS A 150 -5.60 4.16 3.74
N GLN A 151 -5.17 4.66 4.89
CA GLN A 151 -5.83 4.32 6.15
C GLN A 151 -7.25 4.92 6.15
N ARG A 152 -8.27 4.10 6.44
CA ARG A 152 -9.67 4.53 6.48
C ARG A 152 -10.42 3.96 7.66
N SER A 153 -11.31 4.76 8.25
CA SER A 153 -12.17 4.29 9.32
C SER A 153 -13.16 3.24 8.82
N PHE A 154 -13.51 2.29 9.69
CA PHE A 154 -14.50 1.24 9.39
C PHE A 154 -15.81 1.88 8.95
N PHE A 155 -16.23 2.97 9.61
CA PHE A 155 -17.43 3.72 9.27
C PHE A 155 -17.38 4.25 7.84
N SER A 156 -16.25 4.83 7.42
CA SER A 156 -16.12 5.36 6.07
C SER A 156 -16.18 4.26 5.01
N ILE A 157 -15.63 3.08 5.31
CA ILE A 157 -15.65 1.92 4.42
C ILE A 157 -17.09 1.38 4.32
N ILE A 158 -17.71 1.04 5.46
CA ILE A 158 -19.07 0.49 5.51
C ILE A 158 -20.08 1.44 4.84
N LYS A 159 -19.96 2.76 5.10
CA LYS A 159 -20.84 3.76 4.49
C LYS A 159 -20.72 3.81 2.97
N GLU A 160 -19.51 3.69 2.43
CA GLU A 160 -19.30 3.66 0.97
C GLU A 160 -19.84 2.37 0.36
N LEU A 161 -19.54 1.21 0.97
CA LEU A 161 -20.03 -0.09 0.49
C LEU A 161 -21.56 -0.15 0.40
N LEU A 162 -22.25 0.34 1.44
CA LEU A 162 -23.71 0.38 1.45
C LEU A 162 -24.25 1.48 0.51
N GLY A 163 -23.65 2.68 0.51
CA GLY A 163 -24.11 3.80 -0.31
C GLY A 163 -24.05 3.56 -1.82
N ASP A 164 -23.02 2.85 -2.28
CA ASP A 164 -22.86 2.48 -3.69
C ASP A 164 -24.02 1.60 -4.20
N LEU A 165 -24.59 0.77 -3.34
CA LEU A 165 -25.72 -0.11 -3.67
C LEU A 165 -27.07 0.52 -3.35
N THR A 166 -27.19 1.39 -2.36
CA THR A 166 -28.50 1.97 -2.01
C THR A 166 -28.90 3.16 -2.89
N THR A 167 -28.01 3.64 -3.78
CA THR A 167 -28.33 4.71 -4.72
C THR A 167 -29.41 4.26 -5.71
N GLY A 168 -30.59 4.89 -5.64
CA GLY A 168 -31.74 4.53 -6.48
C GLY A 168 -32.51 3.28 -6.02
N LEU A 169 -32.20 2.76 -4.82
CA LEU A 169 -32.88 1.60 -4.23
C LEU A 169 -34.33 1.92 -3.82
N ASP A 170 -34.59 3.15 -3.36
CA ASP A 170 -35.93 3.62 -3.02
C ASP A 170 -36.66 4.07 -4.28
N ILE A 171 -37.58 3.22 -4.75
CA ILE A 171 -38.37 3.46 -5.96
C ILE A 171 -39.38 4.59 -5.74
N LEU A 172 -40.00 4.69 -4.56
CA LEU A 172 -41.05 5.68 -4.33
C LEU A 172 -40.49 7.03 -3.86
N GLY A 173 -39.27 7.02 -3.32
CA GLY A 173 -38.61 8.19 -2.79
C GLY A 173 -39.12 8.56 -1.39
N GLY A 174 -38.32 9.35 -0.67
CA GLY A 174 -38.66 9.84 0.66
C GLY A 174 -38.07 9.03 1.81
N HIS A 175 -37.33 7.97 1.53
CA HIS A 175 -36.56 7.22 2.52
C HIS A 175 -35.06 7.43 2.33
N ASP A 176 -34.37 7.74 3.43
CA ASP A 176 -32.92 7.74 3.48
C ASP A 176 -32.39 6.39 4.00
N THR A 177 -31.25 5.95 3.48
CA THR A 177 -30.54 4.80 4.05
C THR A 177 -30.08 5.10 5.47
N ALA A 178 -30.40 4.20 6.42
CA ALA A 178 -29.98 4.32 7.81
C ALA A 178 -29.06 3.16 8.22
N LEU A 179 -28.00 3.46 8.98
CA LEU A 179 -27.13 2.46 9.60
C LEU A 179 -27.24 2.58 11.12
N HIS A 180 -27.99 1.67 11.73
CA HIS A 180 -28.22 1.61 13.16
C HIS A 180 -27.22 0.69 13.84
N TYR A 181 -26.68 1.13 14.97
CA TYR A 181 -25.79 0.31 15.80
C TYR A 181 -26.30 0.21 17.23
N ALA A 182 -26.32 -1.00 17.78
CA ALA A 182 -26.78 -1.30 19.15
C ALA A 182 -25.77 -0.87 20.25
N GLY A 183 -24.50 -0.63 19.89
CA GLY A 183 -23.49 -0.15 20.86
C GLY A 183 -22.93 -1.23 21.77
N SER A 184 -22.94 -2.52 21.39
CA SER A 184 -22.39 -3.60 22.21
C SER A 184 -20.88 -3.49 22.38
N MET A 185 -20.15 -3.17 21.32
CA MET A 185 -18.69 -3.10 21.27
C MET A 185 -18.17 -1.67 21.22
N ALA A 186 -17.06 -1.43 21.93
CA ALA A 186 -16.40 -0.12 22.02
C ALA A 186 -14.88 -0.28 22.18
N VAL A 187 -14.13 0.79 21.91
CA VAL A 187 -12.67 0.80 22.15
C VAL A 187 -12.36 0.89 23.64
N ASP A 188 -13.21 1.58 24.40
CA ASP A 188 -13.06 1.78 25.84
C ASP A 188 -14.40 1.64 26.58
N ILE A 189 -14.33 1.64 27.92
CA ILE A 189 -15.47 1.43 28.81
C ILE A 189 -16.44 2.62 28.87
N MET A 190 -16.11 3.79 28.29
CA MET A 190 -16.90 5.01 28.49
C MET A 190 -18.27 4.91 27.81
N PRO A 191 -19.39 4.97 28.56
CA PRO A 191 -20.73 4.77 27.98
C PRO A 191 -21.09 5.77 26.88
N ALA A 192 -20.59 7.01 26.97
CA ALA A 192 -20.82 8.05 25.96
C ALA A 192 -20.16 7.74 24.61
N ARG A 193 -19.13 6.89 24.61
CA ARG A 193 -18.33 6.51 23.44
C ARG A 193 -18.73 5.16 22.85
N ARG A 194 -19.67 4.42 23.44
CA ARG A 194 -20.05 3.08 23.00
C ARG A 194 -20.53 2.93 21.54
N TYR A 195 -20.77 4.03 20.84
CA TYR A 195 -21.21 4.04 19.44
C TYR A 195 -20.15 4.57 18.45
N ASP A 196 -18.95 4.90 18.92
CA ASP A 196 -17.90 5.50 18.08
C ASP A 196 -16.92 4.47 17.47
N ILE A 197 -17.08 3.18 17.79
CA ILE A 197 -16.16 2.10 17.40
C ILE A 197 -15.81 2.14 15.91
N PHE A 198 -16.82 2.27 15.03
CA PHE A 198 -16.62 2.28 13.59
C PHE A 198 -15.86 3.53 13.11
N SER A 199 -16.03 4.68 13.77
CA SER A 199 -15.29 5.89 13.43
C SER A 199 -13.88 5.92 14.02
N ARG A 200 -13.67 5.26 15.17
CA ARG A 200 -12.37 5.20 15.86
C ARG A 200 -11.42 4.16 15.30
N LEU A 201 -11.93 3.05 14.79
CA LEU A 201 -11.07 2.04 14.18
C LEU A 201 -10.83 2.35 12.72
N ALA A 202 -9.58 2.33 12.31
CA ALA A 202 -9.17 2.47 10.93
C ALA A 202 -8.24 1.36 10.47
N ILE A 203 -8.43 0.88 9.24
CA ILE A 203 -7.63 -0.17 8.60
C ILE A 203 -7.06 0.33 7.27
N ASN A 204 -5.96 -0.27 6.82
CA ASN A 204 -5.35 0.09 5.55
C ASN A 204 -6.07 -0.60 4.38
N GLU A 205 -6.46 0.17 3.36
CA GLU A 205 -7.15 -0.36 2.17
C GLU A 205 -6.34 -1.39 1.37
N LEU A 206 -5.00 -1.35 1.42
CA LEU A 206 -4.14 -2.33 0.74
C LEU A 206 -4.41 -3.77 1.19
N LEU A 207 -4.87 -3.97 2.44
CA LEU A 207 -5.27 -5.28 2.94
C LEU A 207 -6.34 -5.94 2.03
N PHE A 208 -7.24 -5.13 1.46
CA PHE A 208 -8.34 -5.62 0.63
C PHE A 208 -7.96 -5.73 -0.86
N LEU A 209 -6.86 -5.11 -1.26
CA LEU A 209 -6.44 -5.07 -2.67
C LEU A 209 -5.54 -6.25 -3.04
N GLY A 210 -4.76 -6.75 -2.08
CA GLY A 210 -3.74 -7.77 -2.33
C GLY A 210 -2.65 -7.32 -3.30
N ASP A 211 -1.92 -8.31 -3.83
CA ASP A 211 -0.81 -8.05 -4.76
C ASP A 211 -1.29 -7.80 -6.19
N GLU A 212 -2.33 -8.50 -6.62
CA GLU A 212 -2.85 -8.53 -7.99
C GLU A 212 -4.38 -8.29 -8.01
N GLU A 213 -4.89 -7.82 -9.16
CA GLU A 213 -6.32 -7.47 -9.32
C GLU A 213 -7.27 -8.64 -9.04
N ASP A 214 -6.84 -9.88 -9.30
CA ASP A 214 -7.63 -11.09 -9.04
C ASP A 214 -7.77 -11.40 -7.54
N ASN A 215 -6.85 -10.90 -6.71
CA ASN A 215 -6.83 -11.11 -5.26
C ASN A 215 -7.64 -10.06 -4.48
N VAL A 216 -8.24 -9.08 -5.17
CA VAL A 216 -9.06 -8.03 -4.56
C VAL A 216 -10.30 -8.65 -3.92
N TRP A 217 -10.54 -8.33 -2.65
CA TRP A 217 -11.68 -8.81 -1.88
C TRP A 217 -13.00 -8.30 -2.46
N THR A 218 -14.07 -9.10 -2.31
CA THR A 218 -15.42 -8.61 -2.60
C THR A 218 -15.86 -7.58 -1.55
N ALA A 219 -16.84 -6.75 -1.89
CA ALA A 219 -17.45 -5.84 -0.93
C ALA A 219 -18.09 -6.62 0.23
N GLU A 220 -18.57 -7.84 -0.02
CA GLU A 220 -19.06 -8.75 1.00
C GLU A 220 -17.94 -9.18 1.95
N ASP A 221 -16.82 -9.67 1.43
CA ASP A 221 -15.67 -10.12 2.24
C ASP A 221 -15.19 -9.01 3.18
N VAL A 222 -15.12 -7.77 2.66
CA VAL A 222 -14.70 -6.61 3.46
C VAL A 222 -15.69 -6.32 4.58
N LEU A 223 -17.00 -6.24 4.30
CA LEU A 223 -18.00 -5.96 5.34
C LEU A 223 -18.04 -7.07 6.40
N THR A 224 -18.01 -8.32 5.94
CA THR A 224 -17.97 -9.51 6.80
C THR A 224 -16.76 -9.48 7.72
N GLU A 225 -15.56 -9.24 7.20
CA GLU A 225 -14.34 -9.25 8.02
C GLU A 225 -14.33 -8.11 9.06
N LEU A 226 -14.79 -6.91 8.69
CA LEU A 226 -14.87 -5.76 9.60
C LEU A 226 -15.83 -6.01 10.77
N LEU A 227 -17.00 -6.62 10.51
CA LEU A 227 -18.00 -6.92 11.53
C LEU A 227 -17.63 -8.15 12.35
N LYS A 228 -17.08 -9.19 11.72
CA LYS A 228 -16.58 -10.41 12.38
C LYS A 228 -15.47 -10.08 13.39
N TYR A 229 -14.52 -9.22 13.02
CA TYR A 229 -13.49 -8.72 13.94
C TYR A 229 -14.09 -8.07 15.19
N LEU A 230 -15.25 -7.43 15.07
CA LEU A 230 -15.98 -6.82 16.18
C LEU A 230 -16.96 -7.79 16.85
N SER A 231 -17.08 -9.05 16.43
CA SER A 231 -18.13 -9.97 16.88
C SER A 231 -19.54 -9.38 16.72
N LEU A 232 -19.77 -8.70 15.61
CA LEU A 232 -21.05 -8.09 15.24
C LEU A 232 -21.65 -8.76 14.00
N HIS A 233 -22.96 -8.63 13.88
CA HIS A 233 -23.79 -9.09 12.77
C HIS A 233 -24.57 -7.91 12.22
N ILE A 234 -25.00 -7.99 10.96
CA ILE A 234 -25.82 -6.95 10.32
C ILE A 234 -27.00 -7.58 9.58
N ILE A 235 -28.15 -6.92 9.67
CA ILE A 235 -29.38 -7.29 8.97
C ILE A 235 -29.98 -6.06 8.28
N GLN A 236 -30.58 -6.26 7.11
CA GLN A 236 -31.36 -5.24 6.43
C GLN A 236 -32.86 -5.39 6.76
N THR A 237 -33.55 -4.26 6.95
CA THR A 237 -35.01 -4.20 7.05
C THR A 237 -35.49 -2.98 6.26
N GLY A 238 -36.12 -3.22 5.11
CA GLY A 238 -36.40 -2.15 4.14
C GLY A 238 -35.12 -1.39 3.76
N PHE A 239 -35.07 -0.10 4.05
CA PHE A 239 -33.91 0.78 3.78
C PHE A 239 -32.95 0.96 4.97
N SER A 240 -33.19 0.26 6.08
CA SER A 240 -32.42 0.38 7.32
C SER A 240 -31.54 -0.84 7.55
N PHE A 241 -30.31 -0.61 7.99
CA PHE A 241 -29.34 -1.64 8.33
C PHE A 241 -29.08 -1.63 9.83
N HIS A 242 -29.16 -2.77 10.49
CA HIS A 242 -29.02 -2.90 11.94
C HIS A 242 -27.80 -3.75 12.28
N ALA A 243 -26.76 -3.14 12.84
CA ALA A 243 -25.57 -3.80 13.35
C ALA A 243 -25.69 -4.10 14.85
N PHE A 244 -25.50 -5.35 15.26
CA PHE A 244 -25.72 -5.81 16.63
C PHE A 244 -24.85 -7.02 16.98
N SER A 245 -24.82 -7.40 18.26
CA SER A 245 -24.30 -8.70 18.70
C SER A 245 -25.47 -9.59 19.12
N TRP A 246 -25.38 -10.92 18.97
CA TRP A 246 -26.43 -11.82 19.44
C TRP A 246 -26.75 -11.64 20.93
N GLU A 247 -25.76 -11.28 21.75
CA GLU A 247 -25.96 -10.91 23.17
C GLU A 247 -26.93 -9.73 23.37
N SER A 248 -26.91 -8.75 22.46
CA SER A 248 -27.85 -7.61 22.51
C SER A 248 -29.30 -8.04 22.30
N VAL A 249 -29.53 -9.14 21.57
CA VAL A 249 -30.87 -9.69 21.29
C VAL A 249 -31.31 -10.66 22.39
N LYS A 250 -30.36 -11.41 22.97
CA LYS A 250 -30.60 -12.39 24.04
C LYS A 250 -30.99 -11.72 25.37
N ARG A 251 -30.45 -10.54 25.68
CA ARG A 251 -30.71 -9.81 26.93
C ARG A 251 -32.18 -9.45 27.14
N ASN A 252 -32.62 -9.50 28.40
CA ASN A 252 -33.96 -9.06 28.82
C ASN A 252 -33.98 -7.54 29.06
N GLU A 253 -33.55 -6.77 28.07
CA GLU A 253 -33.40 -5.31 28.15
C GLU A 253 -33.83 -4.64 26.83
N ALA A 254 -34.09 -3.34 26.87
CA ALA A 254 -34.38 -2.56 25.68
C ALA A 254 -33.12 -2.34 24.83
N ILE A 255 -33.25 -2.39 23.50
CA ILE A 255 -32.12 -2.13 22.59
C ILE A 255 -32.14 -0.66 22.19
N THR A 256 -31.01 0.03 22.40
CA THR A 256 -30.85 1.43 21.99
C THR A 256 -30.00 1.53 20.73
N TRP A 257 -30.64 1.89 19.64
CA TRP A 257 -30.05 2.04 18.32
C TRP A 257 -29.62 3.48 18.08
N LYS A 258 -28.36 3.67 17.67
CA LYS A 258 -27.89 4.95 17.14
C LYS A 258 -27.73 4.84 15.63
N ASN A 259 -28.43 5.70 14.88
CA ASN A 259 -28.17 5.90 13.46
C ASN A 259 -26.81 6.60 13.31
N LEU A 260 -25.83 5.92 12.73
CA LEU A 260 -24.47 6.43 12.55
C LEU A 260 -24.36 7.45 11.41
N ILE A 261 -25.32 7.48 10.48
CA ILE A 261 -25.35 8.43 9.36
C ILE A 261 -26.12 9.70 9.76
N GLY A 262 -27.30 9.56 10.36
CA GLY A 262 -28.19 10.66 10.74
C GLY A 262 -28.10 11.11 12.20
N GLY A 263 -27.41 10.38 13.07
CA GLY A 263 -27.22 10.69 14.49
C GLY A 263 -28.41 10.41 15.41
N GLN A 264 -29.59 10.10 14.85
CA GLN A 264 -30.80 9.81 15.60
C GLN A 264 -30.62 8.59 16.52
N VAL A 265 -31.13 8.69 17.75
CA VAL A 265 -31.15 7.58 18.70
C VAL A 265 -32.58 7.13 18.91
N VAL A 266 -32.82 5.83 18.84
CA VAL A 266 -34.12 5.20 19.05
C VAL A 266 -33.94 4.03 20.00
N THR A 267 -34.73 4.00 21.07
CA THR A 267 -34.78 2.87 22.00
C THR A 267 -36.02 2.04 21.73
N VAL A 268 -35.82 0.78 21.35
CA VAL A 268 -36.89 -0.19 21.15
C VAL A 268 -37.08 -0.94 22.47
N PRO A 269 -38.28 -0.89 23.09
CA PRO A 269 -38.53 -1.58 24.34
C PRO A 269 -38.40 -3.09 24.15
N HIS A 270 -37.95 -3.76 25.20
CA HIS A 270 -37.92 -5.22 25.24
C HIS A 270 -39.33 -5.78 25.01
N ARG A 271 -39.44 -6.78 24.13
CA ARG A 271 -40.69 -7.49 23.85
C ARG A 271 -40.47 -9.00 23.92
N GLN A 272 -41.21 -9.65 24.81
CA GLN A 272 -41.31 -11.10 24.89
C GLN A 272 -42.75 -11.54 24.64
N VAL A 273 -42.94 -12.53 23.77
CA VAL A 273 -44.23 -13.06 23.35
C VAL A 273 -44.34 -14.53 23.72
N ASP A 274 -45.45 -14.93 24.32
CA ASP A 274 -45.72 -16.35 24.58
C ASP A 274 -46.25 -17.03 23.31
N ILE A 275 -45.70 -18.19 22.97
CA ILE A 275 -46.22 -19.03 21.89
C ILE A 275 -47.51 -19.70 22.39
N THR A 276 -48.61 -19.46 21.69
CA THR A 276 -49.94 -19.96 22.05
C THR A 276 -50.71 -20.37 20.80
N THR A 277 -51.77 -21.16 20.96
CA THR A 277 -52.66 -21.51 19.84
C THR A 277 -53.39 -20.31 19.23
N ALA A 278 -53.34 -19.13 19.87
CA ALA A 278 -53.96 -17.91 19.35
C ALA A 278 -53.07 -17.17 18.34
N ASN A 279 -51.77 -17.44 18.31
CA ASN A 279 -50.82 -16.74 17.43
C ASN A 279 -50.04 -17.66 16.48
N VAL A 280 -50.04 -18.97 16.73
CA VAL A 280 -49.48 -19.99 15.84
C VAL A 280 -50.43 -20.27 14.67
N VAL A 281 -49.85 -20.52 13.50
CA VAL A 281 -50.55 -20.97 12.29
C VAL A 281 -50.00 -22.35 11.93
N GLY A 282 -50.88 -23.30 11.59
CA GLY A 282 -50.49 -24.66 11.23
C GLY A 282 -50.19 -25.59 12.41
N THR A 283 -49.71 -26.79 12.08
CA THR A 283 -49.31 -27.85 13.04
C THR A 283 -47.96 -28.47 12.68
N ASP A 284 -47.18 -27.76 11.87
CA ASP A 284 -45.92 -28.15 11.23
C ASP A 284 -44.68 -27.69 12.03
N THR A 285 -44.84 -27.31 13.30
CA THR A 285 -43.73 -26.99 14.19
C THR A 285 -42.71 -28.15 14.26
N THR A 286 -41.46 -27.86 13.92
CA THR A 286 -40.34 -28.78 14.07
C THR A 286 -39.44 -28.35 15.22
N ILE A 287 -38.85 -29.34 15.90
CA ILE A 287 -37.87 -29.12 16.97
C ILE A 287 -36.65 -29.97 16.64
N ASP A 288 -35.51 -29.30 16.55
CA ASP A 288 -34.20 -29.89 16.33
C ASP A 288 -33.25 -29.50 17.47
N VAL A 289 -32.19 -30.28 17.63
CA VAL A 289 -31.06 -29.92 18.51
C VAL A 289 -29.95 -29.43 17.61
N GLY A 290 -29.53 -28.18 17.80
CA GLY A 290 -28.46 -27.58 17.02
C GLY A 290 -27.13 -28.33 17.17
N GLU A 291 -26.19 -28.06 16.27
CA GLU A 291 -24.84 -28.60 16.37
C GLU A 291 -24.17 -28.19 17.69
N VAL A 292 -23.20 -29.00 18.13
CA VAL A 292 -22.49 -28.76 19.40
C VAL A 292 -20.99 -28.83 19.17
N TYR A 293 -20.31 -27.72 19.39
CA TYR A 293 -18.87 -27.59 19.26
C TYR A 293 -18.24 -27.37 20.62
N ASN A 294 -17.61 -28.41 21.17
CA ASN A 294 -16.98 -28.30 22.49
C ASN A 294 -15.59 -27.66 22.46
N ARG A 295 -15.10 -27.31 21.26
CA ARG A 295 -13.87 -26.56 21.05
C ARG A 295 -14.02 -25.62 19.86
N ILE A 296 -13.81 -24.33 20.07
CA ILE A 296 -13.79 -23.32 19.01
C ILE A 296 -12.33 -22.94 18.76
N GLN A 297 -11.91 -22.94 17.50
CA GLN A 297 -10.56 -22.54 17.07
C GLN A 297 -10.65 -21.47 16.00
N LEU A 298 -9.86 -20.41 16.17
CA LEU A 298 -9.76 -19.28 15.25
C LEU A 298 -8.30 -19.12 14.84
N THR A 299 -8.06 -19.13 13.54
CA THR A 299 -6.72 -18.96 12.96
C THR A 299 -6.55 -17.54 12.41
N CYS A 300 -5.49 -16.85 12.80
CA CYS A 300 -5.18 -15.51 12.34
C CYS A 300 -4.26 -15.54 11.11
N LYS A 301 -4.70 -14.90 10.02
CA LYS A 301 -3.91 -14.65 8.81
C LYS A 301 -3.36 -13.23 8.86
N VAL A 302 -2.15 -13.10 9.42
CA VAL A 302 -1.49 -11.80 9.63
C VAL A 302 -0.76 -11.37 8.37
N GLU A 303 -1.12 -10.21 7.83
CA GLU A 303 -0.47 -9.61 6.66
C GLU A 303 0.63 -8.64 7.13
N LYS A 304 1.88 -9.10 7.13
CA LYS A 304 3.05 -8.33 7.61
C LYS A 304 3.47 -7.25 6.61
N VAL A 305 4.05 -6.16 7.12
CA VAL A 305 4.69 -5.12 6.29
C VAL A 305 6.19 -5.36 6.25
N ASP A 306 6.70 -5.89 5.14
CA ASP A 306 8.14 -6.18 4.99
C ASP A 306 8.95 -4.99 4.45
N SER A 307 8.34 -4.20 3.57
CA SER A 307 8.99 -3.07 2.89
C SER A 307 8.16 -1.80 3.09
N LEU A 308 8.81 -0.75 3.59
CA LEU A 308 8.16 0.52 3.90
C LEU A 308 7.77 1.28 2.63
N ILE A 309 8.67 1.28 1.66
CA ILE A 309 8.45 1.82 0.31
C ILE A 309 9.02 0.82 -0.70
N GLU A 310 8.49 0.86 -1.93
CA GLU A 310 9.10 0.10 -3.03
C GLU A 310 10.46 0.70 -3.40
N SER A 311 11.46 -0.17 -3.54
CA SER A 311 12.81 0.26 -3.92
C SER A 311 12.77 0.96 -5.29
N PRO A 312 13.49 2.08 -5.48
CA PRO A 312 13.64 2.67 -6.81
C PRO A 312 14.39 1.74 -7.78
N LEU A 313 14.97 0.65 -7.30
CA LEU A 313 15.74 -0.34 -8.05
C LEU A 313 15.06 -1.73 -8.06
N GLU A 314 13.77 -1.82 -7.71
CA GLU A 314 12.99 -3.06 -7.72
C GLU A 314 12.87 -3.64 -9.14
N GLU A 315 13.52 -4.77 -9.41
CA GLU A 315 13.64 -5.34 -10.77
C GLU A 315 12.27 -5.60 -11.41
N SER A 316 11.31 -6.09 -10.61
CA SER A 316 9.96 -6.40 -11.06
C SER A 316 9.15 -5.16 -11.47
N ALA A 317 9.48 -3.99 -10.94
CA ALA A 317 8.80 -2.71 -11.17
C ALA A 317 9.56 -1.78 -12.15
N LEU A 318 10.87 -1.97 -12.33
CA LEU A 318 11.67 -1.20 -13.27
C LEU A 318 11.16 -1.34 -14.70
N ARG A 319 10.99 -0.20 -15.39
CA ARG A 319 10.59 -0.11 -16.80
C ARG A 319 11.57 0.80 -17.53
N SER A 320 11.40 0.92 -18.84
CA SER A 320 12.14 1.86 -19.67
C SER A 320 11.24 2.32 -20.82
N TYR A 321 11.30 3.60 -21.16
CA TYR A 321 10.71 4.10 -22.41
C TYR A 321 11.51 3.67 -23.65
N PHE A 322 12.80 3.40 -23.46
CA PHE A 322 13.72 2.95 -24.50
C PHE A 322 13.71 1.43 -24.60
N ILE A 323 13.61 0.92 -25.83
CA ILE A 323 13.49 -0.51 -26.10
C ILE A 323 14.75 -1.32 -25.77
N ALA A 324 15.93 -0.69 -25.78
CA ALA A 324 17.19 -1.37 -25.55
C ALA A 324 18.28 -0.42 -25.00
N ARG A 325 19.34 -1.04 -24.48
CA ARG A 325 20.59 -0.37 -24.11
C ARG A 325 21.29 0.23 -25.34
N GLN A 326 21.99 1.34 -25.14
CA GLN A 326 22.77 2.04 -26.16
C GLN A 326 24.25 2.10 -25.73
N LYS A 327 25.18 1.99 -26.70
CA LYS A 327 26.58 2.39 -26.50
C LYS A 327 26.62 3.92 -26.33
N TYR A 328 27.09 4.38 -25.18
CA TYR A 328 26.98 5.78 -24.77
C TYR A 328 28.33 6.48 -24.61
N MET A 329 29.34 5.76 -24.12
CA MET A 329 30.66 6.33 -23.91
C MET A 329 31.74 5.31 -24.28
N THR A 330 32.83 5.76 -24.89
CA THR A 330 34.05 4.97 -25.07
C THR A 330 35.20 5.65 -24.34
N GLU A 331 35.89 4.91 -23.49
CA GLU A 331 37.18 5.33 -22.94
C GLU A 331 38.31 4.88 -23.86
N LEU A 332 39.24 5.80 -24.13
CA LEU A 332 40.49 5.51 -24.83
C LEU A 332 41.64 5.71 -23.86
N VAL A 333 42.34 4.62 -23.56
CA VAL A 333 43.38 4.57 -22.53
C VAL A 333 44.68 4.08 -23.16
N SER A 334 45.76 4.82 -22.96
CA SER A 334 47.12 4.38 -23.25
C SER A 334 47.99 4.48 -22.00
N TRP A 335 48.49 3.36 -21.49
CA TRP A 335 49.28 3.34 -20.27
C TRP A 335 50.73 3.77 -20.50
N GLY A 336 51.25 4.64 -19.65
CA GLY A 336 52.62 5.17 -19.68
C GLY A 336 52.71 6.67 -19.92
N THR A 337 53.94 7.21 -19.81
CA THR A 337 54.25 8.64 -20.01
C THR A 337 55.14 8.92 -21.23
N GLY A 338 55.79 7.88 -21.77
CA GLY A 338 56.77 7.99 -22.85
C GLY A 338 56.17 8.22 -24.23
N ASN A 339 57.04 8.46 -25.23
CA ASN A 339 56.60 8.73 -26.60
C ASN A 339 55.78 7.57 -27.20
N ARG A 340 56.07 6.31 -26.87
CA ARG A 340 55.29 5.16 -27.37
C ARG A 340 53.83 5.19 -26.90
N ALA A 341 53.59 5.50 -25.63
CA ALA A 341 52.23 5.65 -25.10
C ALA A 341 51.51 6.87 -25.70
N LEU A 342 52.25 7.94 -26.00
CA LEU A 342 51.66 9.09 -26.69
C LEU A 342 51.28 8.77 -28.15
N ASP A 343 52.16 8.10 -28.88
CA ASP A 343 51.92 7.68 -30.26
C ASP A 343 50.75 6.71 -30.32
N ASP A 344 50.69 5.76 -29.38
CA ASP A 344 49.55 4.86 -29.17
C ASP A 344 48.24 5.59 -28.92
N PHE A 345 48.25 6.54 -27.97
CA PHE A 345 47.08 7.36 -27.68
C PHE A 345 46.61 8.15 -28.90
N LYS A 346 47.55 8.62 -29.73
CA LYS A 346 47.25 9.29 -31.00
C LYS A 346 46.57 8.34 -31.98
N ASP A 347 47.06 7.12 -32.12
CA ASP A 347 46.46 6.11 -32.98
C ASP A 347 45.04 5.78 -32.50
N LEU A 348 44.84 5.50 -31.21
CA LEU A 348 43.51 5.27 -30.61
C LEU A 348 42.51 6.40 -30.94
N VAL A 349 42.92 7.67 -30.82
CA VAL A 349 42.05 8.83 -31.12
C VAL A 349 41.81 9.02 -32.62
N MET A 350 42.83 8.80 -33.46
CA MET A 350 42.79 9.19 -34.87
C MET A 350 42.30 8.10 -35.82
N THR A 351 42.62 6.84 -35.51
CA THR A 351 42.36 5.66 -36.35
C THR A 351 41.41 4.66 -35.68
N GLY A 352 41.23 4.73 -34.35
CA GLY A 352 40.31 3.88 -33.60
C GLY A 352 40.89 2.53 -33.16
N GLY A 353 42.21 2.33 -33.31
CA GLY A 353 42.89 1.11 -32.90
C GLY A 353 44.41 1.30 -32.89
N THR A 354 45.14 0.35 -32.29
CA THR A 354 46.58 0.45 -32.08
C THR A 354 47.23 -0.93 -31.89
N GLY A 355 48.53 -1.05 -32.22
CA GLY A 355 49.32 -2.25 -31.96
C GLY A 355 50.08 -2.27 -30.63
N TYR A 356 49.94 -1.23 -29.79
CA TYR A 356 50.62 -1.17 -28.49
C TYR A 356 49.86 -2.01 -27.46
N ASP A 357 50.54 -2.91 -26.77
CA ASP A 357 49.98 -3.87 -25.81
C ASP A 357 49.37 -3.26 -24.55
N ALA A 358 49.66 -1.99 -24.26
CA ALA A 358 49.07 -1.26 -23.14
C ALA A 358 48.04 -0.20 -23.56
N GLY A 359 47.50 -0.30 -24.79
CA GLY A 359 46.34 0.44 -25.26
C GLY A 359 45.03 -0.28 -24.94
N ASN A 360 43.98 0.43 -24.52
CA ASN A 360 42.68 -0.18 -24.22
C ASN A 360 41.53 0.69 -24.71
N ILE A 361 40.48 0.03 -25.17
CA ILE A 361 39.20 0.63 -25.55
C ILE A 361 38.13 0.04 -24.62
N ILE A 362 37.40 0.89 -23.92
CA ILE A 362 36.33 0.46 -23.02
C ILE A 362 35.03 1.09 -23.47
N ASP A 363 34.10 0.27 -23.95
CA ASP A 363 32.79 0.72 -24.37
C ASP A 363 31.77 0.56 -23.25
N TRP A 364 31.17 1.67 -22.86
CA TRP A 364 30.09 1.73 -21.88
C TRP A 364 28.75 1.73 -22.57
N TYR A 365 27.91 0.82 -22.09
CA TYR A 365 26.52 0.70 -22.48
C TYR A 365 25.65 1.17 -21.33
N VAL A 366 24.64 1.96 -21.65
CA VAL A 366 23.67 2.49 -20.69
C VAL A 366 22.27 2.10 -21.13
N TRP A 367 21.37 2.01 -20.16
CA TRP A 367 19.95 1.87 -20.39
C TRP A 367 19.23 2.66 -19.31
N ILE A 368 18.61 3.76 -19.71
CA ILE A 368 17.83 4.58 -18.78
C ILE A 368 16.62 3.81 -18.33
N LYS A 369 16.40 3.82 -17.03
CA LYS A 369 15.30 3.15 -16.37
C LYS A 369 14.33 4.18 -15.80
N ARG A 370 13.09 3.74 -15.58
CA ARG A 370 12.07 4.47 -14.84
C ARG A 370 11.39 3.53 -13.87
N HIS A 371 10.82 4.11 -12.83
CA HIS A 371 10.00 3.39 -11.86
C HIS A 371 8.65 4.11 -11.73
N PRO A 372 7.51 3.41 -11.76
CA PRO A 372 6.19 4.06 -11.74
C PRO A 372 5.92 4.86 -10.44
N GLU A 373 6.50 4.42 -9.33
CA GLU A 373 6.34 5.04 -8.01
C GLU A 373 7.44 6.06 -7.64
N TRP A 374 8.35 6.40 -8.56
CA TRP A 374 9.41 7.38 -8.28
C TRP A 374 9.48 8.45 -9.35
N ARG A 375 9.56 9.70 -8.88
CA ARG A 375 9.69 10.89 -9.71
C ARG A 375 11.05 11.56 -9.50
N PHE A 376 11.65 12.05 -10.58
CA PHE A 376 12.95 12.70 -10.62
C PHE A 376 12.81 14.13 -11.17
N PRO A 377 12.59 15.14 -10.32
CA PRO A 377 12.34 16.51 -10.79
C PRO A 377 13.53 17.14 -11.50
N MET A 378 13.26 17.84 -12.61
CA MET A 378 14.24 18.66 -13.33
C MET A 378 14.43 20.03 -12.66
N HIS A 379 15.68 20.49 -12.60
CA HIS A 379 16.08 21.77 -12.01
C HIS A 379 16.91 22.61 -12.99
N ASP A 380 16.38 22.87 -14.18
CA ASP A 380 17.04 23.66 -15.23
C ASP A 380 16.76 25.18 -15.15
N GLY A 381 15.94 25.60 -14.17
CA GLY A 381 15.79 26.98 -13.74
C GLY A 381 15.05 27.92 -14.71
N ILE A 382 14.42 27.41 -15.77
CA ILE A 382 13.74 28.23 -16.78
C ILE A 382 12.45 27.58 -17.30
N ASP A 383 12.57 26.50 -18.09
CA ASP A 383 11.48 26.03 -18.96
C ASP A 383 10.79 24.75 -18.46
N HIS A 384 11.53 23.84 -17.82
CA HIS A 384 11.02 22.51 -17.43
C HIS A 384 11.15 22.26 -15.92
N ALA A 385 11.28 23.33 -15.13
CA ALA A 385 11.46 23.24 -13.69
C ALA A 385 10.31 22.44 -13.03
N GLY A 386 10.67 21.34 -12.38
CA GLY A 386 9.73 20.43 -11.74
C GLY A 386 9.15 19.34 -12.64
N GLU A 387 9.35 19.34 -13.95
CA GLU A 387 8.98 18.19 -14.80
C GLU A 387 9.74 16.92 -14.37
N ASP A 388 9.18 15.73 -14.63
CA ASP A 388 9.90 14.48 -14.41
C ASP A 388 10.94 14.27 -15.51
N LEU A 389 12.21 14.12 -15.12
CA LEU A 389 13.36 14.03 -16.01
C LEU A 389 13.21 12.89 -17.02
N THR A 390 12.85 11.70 -16.54
CA THR A 390 12.79 10.51 -17.37
C THR A 390 11.56 10.51 -18.27
N GLU A 391 10.44 11.09 -17.83
CA GLU A 391 9.29 11.32 -18.70
C GLU A 391 9.62 12.33 -19.81
N HIS A 392 10.24 13.46 -19.47
CA HIS A 392 10.59 14.52 -20.41
C HIS A 392 11.43 14.00 -21.59
N PHE A 393 12.53 13.28 -21.29
CA PHE A 393 13.39 12.71 -22.33
C PHE A 393 12.86 11.39 -22.92
N GLY A 394 12.05 10.65 -22.17
CA GLY A 394 11.61 9.30 -22.52
C GLY A 394 10.37 9.21 -23.40
N GLN A 395 9.49 10.22 -23.46
CA GLN A 395 8.18 10.13 -24.15
C GLN A 395 8.23 9.58 -25.58
N THR A 396 9.30 9.86 -26.34
CA THR A 396 9.44 9.40 -27.74
C THR A 396 10.13 8.03 -27.88
N GLY A 397 10.68 7.48 -26.79
CA GLY A 397 11.51 6.27 -26.78
C GLY A 397 12.82 6.41 -27.56
N LYS A 398 13.25 7.64 -27.86
CA LYS A 398 14.38 7.97 -28.73
C LYS A 398 15.38 8.87 -28.02
N LYS A 399 16.64 8.84 -28.47
CA LYS A 399 17.73 9.68 -27.97
C LYS A 399 17.98 9.59 -26.46
N GLN A 400 18.04 8.39 -25.89
CA GLN A 400 18.30 8.21 -24.45
C GLN A 400 19.57 8.93 -23.95
N HIS A 401 20.57 9.14 -24.80
CA HIS A 401 21.77 9.89 -24.43
C HIS A 401 21.50 11.33 -23.98
N ASP A 402 20.42 11.98 -24.43
CA ASP A 402 20.11 13.39 -24.10
C ASP A 402 19.89 13.59 -22.60
N GLU A 403 19.23 12.65 -21.91
CA GLU A 403 19.01 12.70 -20.45
C GLU A 403 20.35 12.61 -19.68
N LEU A 404 21.27 11.76 -20.10
CA LEU A 404 22.60 11.65 -19.48
C LEU A 404 23.49 12.87 -19.79
N GLN A 405 23.31 13.49 -20.96
CA GLN A 405 23.95 14.77 -21.31
C GLN A 405 23.41 15.91 -20.44
N TRP A 406 22.12 15.88 -20.07
CA TRP A 406 21.52 16.81 -19.14
C TRP A 406 22.08 16.62 -17.72
N LEU A 407 22.14 15.37 -17.23
CA LEU A 407 22.68 15.05 -15.90
C LEU A 407 24.14 15.48 -15.72
N GLY A 408 24.96 15.41 -16.77
CA GLY A 408 26.36 15.87 -16.71
C GLY A 408 26.54 17.39 -16.56
N LYS A 409 25.46 18.17 -16.66
CA LYS A 409 25.47 19.64 -16.60
C LYS A 409 24.61 20.20 -15.47
N HIS A 410 23.66 19.43 -14.95
CA HIS A 410 22.70 19.87 -13.95
C HIS A 410 22.68 18.95 -12.73
N LEU A 411 22.30 19.52 -11.60
CA LEU A 411 22.02 18.80 -10.37
C LEU A 411 20.66 18.11 -10.49
N GLY A 412 20.59 16.83 -10.13
CA GLY A 412 19.38 16.02 -10.24
C GLY A 412 19.69 14.54 -10.05
N ALA A 413 18.68 13.67 -10.22
CA ALA A 413 18.85 12.23 -10.12
C ALA A 413 18.18 11.48 -11.29
N ALA A 414 18.64 10.25 -11.54
CA ALA A 414 18.03 9.34 -12.50
C ALA A 414 18.33 7.88 -12.16
N LEU A 415 17.56 6.96 -12.76
CA LEU A 415 17.81 5.54 -12.71
C LEU A 415 18.52 5.11 -13.99
N VAL A 416 19.73 4.56 -13.84
CA VAL A 416 20.57 4.18 -14.98
C VAL A 416 21.10 2.79 -14.75
N ALA A 417 20.80 1.88 -15.68
CA ALA A 417 21.53 0.63 -15.81
C ALA A 417 22.76 0.88 -16.65
N TYR A 418 23.94 0.48 -16.20
CA TYR A 418 25.14 0.59 -17.03
C TYR A 418 26.08 -0.61 -16.88
N GLY A 419 26.80 -0.90 -17.95
CA GLY A 419 27.79 -1.98 -18.03
C GLY A 419 28.87 -1.63 -19.04
N LYS A 420 29.96 -2.40 -19.06
CA LYS A 420 31.09 -2.15 -19.96
C LYS A 420 31.52 -3.37 -20.75
N VAL A 421 32.08 -3.13 -21.91
CA VAL A 421 32.83 -4.10 -22.71
C VAL A 421 34.26 -3.62 -22.84
N PHE A 422 35.21 -4.50 -22.54
CA PHE A 422 36.63 -4.20 -22.57
C PHE A 422 37.29 -4.84 -23.79
N TYR A 423 38.02 -4.04 -24.56
CA TYR A 423 38.81 -4.48 -25.70
C TYR A 423 40.28 -4.17 -25.46
N ALA A 424 41.11 -5.20 -25.37
CA ALA A 424 42.56 -5.05 -25.40
C ALA A 424 43.01 -4.72 -26.84
N SER A 425 43.88 -3.73 -27.00
CA SER A 425 44.37 -3.25 -28.30
C SER A 425 45.11 -4.31 -29.14
N THR A 426 45.77 -5.28 -28.51
CA THR A 426 46.38 -6.39 -29.24
C THR A 426 45.28 -7.34 -29.71
N GLU A 427 44.73 -7.08 -30.90
CA GLU A 427 43.78 -7.94 -31.60
C GLU A 427 44.33 -9.37 -31.78
N ARG A 428 44.20 -10.20 -30.75
CA ARG A 428 44.43 -11.65 -30.80
C ARG A 428 43.21 -12.45 -30.38
N ASP A 429 42.24 -11.81 -29.73
CA ASP A 429 41.00 -12.42 -29.30
C ASP A 429 39.83 -11.76 -30.03
N ASN A 430 39.25 -12.50 -30.99
CA ASN A 430 38.06 -12.10 -31.73
C ASN A 430 36.81 -12.83 -31.22
N SER A 431 36.88 -13.42 -30.02
CA SER A 431 35.74 -14.11 -29.41
C SER A 431 34.59 -13.12 -29.23
N PRO A 432 33.36 -13.52 -29.61
CA PRO A 432 32.20 -12.65 -29.41
C PRO A 432 31.93 -12.47 -27.91
N VAL A 433 31.58 -11.25 -27.52
CA VAL A 433 31.13 -10.95 -26.15
C VAL A 433 29.68 -11.41 -26.02
N ALA A 434 29.47 -12.49 -25.25
CA ALA A 434 28.17 -13.13 -25.13
C ALA A 434 27.15 -12.32 -24.30
N LYS A 435 27.61 -11.54 -23.31
CA LYS A 435 26.76 -10.78 -22.38
C LYS A 435 27.46 -9.48 -21.95
N ILE A 436 26.67 -8.43 -21.75
CA ILE A 436 27.07 -7.20 -21.06
C ILE A 436 26.35 -7.22 -19.72
N ASP A 437 27.09 -7.39 -18.62
CA ASP A 437 26.53 -7.29 -17.28
C ASP A 437 26.28 -5.82 -16.97
N MET A 438 25.01 -5.50 -16.69
CA MET A 438 24.57 -4.15 -16.37
C MET A 438 24.09 -4.12 -14.93
N THR A 439 24.35 -3.02 -14.24
CA THR A 439 23.91 -2.80 -12.86
C THR A 439 22.96 -1.61 -12.81
N ASP A 440 21.73 -1.85 -12.33
CA ASP A 440 20.77 -0.78 -12.06
C ASP A 440 21.24 0.08 -10.88
N THR A 441 21.32 1.39 -11.10
CA THR A 441 21.93 2.33 -10.16
C THR A 441 21.07 3.60 -10.06
N LEU A 442 20.83 4.06 -8.84
CA LEU A 442 20.30 5.39 -8.58
C LEU A 442 21.48 6.37 -8.61
N VAL A 443 21.48 7.27 -9.59
CA VAL A 443 22.54 8.25 -9.82
C VAL A 443 22.05 9.61 -9.34
N LEU A 444 22.82 10.26 -8.46
CA LEU A 444 22.63 11.65 -8.05
C LEU A 444 23.77 12.47 -8.63
N SER A 445 23.47 13.36 -9.57
CA SER A 445 24.47 14.22 -10.20
C SER A 445 24.93 15.34 -9.26
N VAL A 446 26.24 15.58 -9.24
CA VAL A 446 26.90 16.60 -8.41
C VAL A 446 27.70 17.57 -9.27
N ASN A 447 28.34 17.08 -10.33
CA ASN A 447 29.09 17.86 -11.32
C ASN A 447 30.18 18.77 -10.71
N GLY A 448 30.92 18.27 -9.72
CA GLY A 448 32.02 18.99 -9.09
C GLY A 448 33.07 19.52 -10.08
N ASN A 449 33.70 20.65 -9.74
CA ASN A 449 34.66 21.34 -10.62
C ASN A 449 36.14 21.23 -10.21
N GLY A 450 36.42 20.48 -9.15
CA GLY A 450 37.75 20.23 -8.59
C GLY A 450 38.42 21.46 -7.96
N GLN A 451 37.66 22.54 -7.69
CA GLN A 451 38.20 23.77 -7.10
C GLN A 451 38.08 23.76 -5.58
N ASP A 452 39.20 24.00 -4.89
CA ASP A 452 39.24 24.06 -3.41
C ASP A 452 38.96 25.46 -2.85
N GLU A 453 38.98 26.48 -3.71
CA GLU A 453 38.73 27.85 -3.29
C GLU A 453 37.24 28.07 -2.96
N PRO A 454 36.87 28.59 -1.76
CA PRO A 454 35.48 28.74 -1.34
C PRO A 454 34.60 29.53 -2.31
N ALA A 455 35.15 30.54 -2.98
CA ALA A 455 34.43 31.39 -3.92
C ALA A 455 34.28 30.78 -5.33
N LYS A 456 34.98 29.68 -5.61
CA LYS A 456 35.01 29.03 -6.93
C LYS A 456 34.53 27.58 -6.90
N THR A 457 34.36 26.99 -5.72
CA THR A 457 33.85 25.62 -5.55
C THR A 457 32.46 25.49 -6.17
N TYR A 458 32.18 24.35 -6.79
CA TYR A 458 30.86 23.98 -7.28
C TYR A 458 30.59 22.51 -6.92
N PRO A 459 29.37 22.15 -6.50
CA PRO A 459 28.19 23.01 -6.32
C PRO A 459 28.30 23.92 -5.09
N ALA A 460 27.73 25.13 -5.18
CA ALA A 460 27.62 26.06 -4.06
C ALA A 460 26.31 25.85 -3.29
N GLU A 461 26.17 26.50 -2.13
CA GLU A 461 24.98 26.39 -1.28
C GLU A 461 23.68 26.73 -2.02
N THR A 462 23.71 27.75 -2.88
CA THR A 462 22.54 28.18 -3.67
C THR A 462 22.14 27.17 -4.71
N ASP A 463 23.11 26.51 -5.35
CA ASP A 463 22.87 25.49 -6.38
C ASP A 463 22.21 24.27 -5.75
N LEU A 464 22.78 23.80 -4.63
CA LEU A 464 22.24 22.67 -3.86
C LEU A 464 20.82 22.94 -3.38
N ARG A 465 20.54 24.15 -2.90
CA ARG A 465 19.20 24.53 -2.43
C ARG A 465 18.17 24.60 -3.56
N ALA A 466 18.58 25.12 -4.72
CA ALA A 466 17.71 25.24 -5.89
C ALA A 466 17.33 23.87 -6.48
N ALA A 467 18.17 22.85 -6.28
CA ALA A 467 17.97 21.51 -6.82
C ALA A 467 17.19 20.55 -5.88
N ILE A 468 16.55 21.06 -4.82
CA ILE A 468 15.75 20.23 -3.90
C ILE A 468 14.30 20.11 -4.44
N PRO A 469 13.71 18.89 -4.52
CA PRO A 469 14.28 17.58 -4.21
C PRO A 469 14.89 16.88 -5.44
N TYR A 470 15.81 15.93 -5.20
CA TYR A 470 16.41 15.10 -6.24
C TYR A 470 15.50 13.94 -6.69
N ALA A 471 14.80 13.30 -5.74
CA ALA A 471 13.87 12.23 -6.05
C ALA A 471 12.72 12.20 -5.03
N VAL A 472 11.52 11.86 -5.49
CA VAL A 472 10.30 11.81 -4.68
C VAL A 472 9.66 10.44 -4.88
N TYR A 473 9.44 9.71 -3.79
CA TYR A 473 8.58 8.54 -3.80
C TYR A 473 7.12 9.01 -3.91
N THR A 474 6.44 8.60 -4.97
CA THR A 474 5.03 8.89 -5.25
C THR A 474 4.15 7.66 -5.13
N GLY A 475 4.74 6.51 -4.79
CA GLY A 475 4.00 5.30 -4.51
C GLY A 475 3.16 5.41 -3.26
N ASN A 476 2.19 4.52 -3.18
CA ASN A 476 1.24 4.48 -2.09
C ASN A 476 1.21 3.10 -1.46
N ARG A 477 2.40 2.58 -1.08
CA ARG A 477 2.50 1.60 0.01
C ARG A 477 2.00 2.28 1.28
N ALA A 478 0.68 2.30 1.35
CA ALA A 478 -0.14 3.02 2.28
C ALA A 478 0.15 2.54 3.71
N GLY A 479 -0.01 3.46 4.64
CA GLY A 479 0.39 3.34 6.03
C GLY A 479 -0.03 2.10 6.82
N GLY A 480 0.43 2.05 8.05
CA GLY A 480 -0.01 1.08 9.04
C GLY A 480 0.35 1.61 10.40
N VAL A 481 0.34 0.75 11.41
CA VAL A 481 0.98 1.06 12.70
C VAL A 481 2.41 0.58 12.65
N PHE A 482 3.35 1.51 12.68
CA PHE A 482 4.77 1.19 12.74
C PHE A 482 5.29 1.19 14.17
N SER A 483 4.64 1.94 15.07
CA SER A 483 4.91 1.86 16.50
C SER A 483 4.61 0.47 17.06
N SER A 484 5.46 0.01 17.97
CA SER A 484 5.27 -1.24 18.69
C SER A 484 4.04 -1.19 19.62
N ALA A 485 3.51 -2.36 19.96
CA ALA A 485 2.37 -2.50 20.85
C ALA A 485 2.72 -2.18 22.34
N ASP A 486 3.97 -2.36 22.72
CA ASP A 486 4.47 -2.15 24.09
C ASP A 486 5.84 -1.48 24.09
N ASP A 487 6.26 -1.04 25.27
CA ASP A 487 7.55 -0.38 25.47
C ASP A 487 8.74 -1.36 25.54
N GLU A 488 8.47 -2.68 25.58
CA GLU A 488 9.53 -3.71 25.62
C GLU A 488 9.99 -4.12 24.21
N THR A 489 9.21 -3.80 23.19
CA THR A 489 9.47 -4.10 21.77
C THR A 489 9.79 -2.81 21.02
N THR A 490 10.77 -2.84 20.12
CA THR A 490 11.05 -1.73 19.21
C THR A 490 10.99 -2.23 17.77
N ASN A 491 10.21 -1.55 16.94
CA ASN A 491 10.24 -1.72 15.49
C ASN A 491 11.31 -0.81 14.90
N TYR A 492 11.82 -1.13 13.72
CA TYR A 492 12.87 -0.38 13.05
C TYR A 492 12.54 -0.21 11.58
N ILE A 493 12.83 0.96 11.05
CA ILE A 493 12.92 1.21 9.61
C ILE A 493 14.39 1.09 9.23
N VAL A 494 14.74 0.11 8.42
CA VAL A 494 16.12 -0.24 8.09
C VAL A 494 16.40 0.12 6.64
N LEU A 495 17.36 1.02 6.44
CA LEU A 495 17.86 1.41 5.12
C LEU A 495 19.15 0.64 4.82
N SER A 496 19.22 0.00 3.65
CA SER A 496 20.38 -0.78 3.20
C SER A 496 20.75 -0.46 1.75
N GLY A 497 21.92 -0.94 1.33
CA GLY A 497 22.45 -0.79 -0.03
C GLY A 497 23.93 -0.43 -0.04
N LYS A 498 24.42 0.03 -1.19
CA LYS A 498 25.82 0.42 -1.41
C LYS A 498 25.91 1.83 -1.98
N MET A 499 26.86 2.62 -1.51
CA MET A 499 27.11 3.99 -1.93
C MET A 499 28.52 4.16 -2.49
N LEU A 500 28.65 5.01 -3.50
CA LEU A 500 29.91 5.39 -4.12
C LEU A 500 29.91 6.89 -4.41
N LEU A 501 30.97 7.58 -3.99
CA LEU A 501 31.31 8.91 -4.49
C LEU A 501 32.17 8.76 -5.75
N ASN A 502 31.57 8.96 -6.93
CA ASN A 502 32.25 8.81 -8.21
C ASN A 502 33.23 9.99 -8.41
N PRO A 503 34.55 9.75 -8.55
CA PRO A 503 35.53 10.82 -8.67
C PRO A 503 35.37 11.63 -9.94
N LEU A 504 36.02 12.79 -9.97
CA LEU A 504 36.37 13.44 -11.24
C LEU A 504 37.47 12.65 -11.95
N ALA A 505 37.21 12.22 -13.17
CA ALA A 505 38.20 11.56 -14.01
C ALA A 505 38.94 12.61 -14.86
N ALA A 506 40.18 12.93 -14.48
CA ALA A 506 41.04 13.84 -15.26
C ALA A 506 41.31 13.25 -16.65
N GLN A 507 41.24 14.08 -17.70
CA GLN A 507 41.56 13.70 -19.08
C GLN A 507 42.84 14.38 -19.53
N THR A 508 43.58 13.73 -20.44
CA THR A 508 44.68 14.39 -21.15
C THR A 508 44.19 15.64 -21.86
N ALA A 509 43.07 15.52 -22.57
CA ALA A 509 42.24 16.58 -23.13
C ALA A 509 40.88 16.01 -23.58
N GLY A 510 39.91 16.89 -23.87
CA GLY A 510 38.61 16.49 -24.45
C GLY A 510 38.78 15.80 -25.81
N TYR A 511 37.94 14.81 -26.11
CA TYR A 511 38.09 13.98 -27.31
C TYR A 511 37.94 14.81 -28.60
N ARG A 512 37.01 15.77 -28.66
CA ARG A 512 36.85 16.68 -29.80
C ARG A 512 38.09 17.51 -30.04
N ASP A 513 38.68 18.04 -28.97
CA ASP A 513 39.92 18.80 -29.05
C ASP A 513 41.05 17.93 -29.58
N LEU A 514 41.20 16.72 -29.05
CA LEU A 514 42.17 15.75 -29.54
C LEU A 514 41.91 15.35 -31.00
N ARG A 515 40.66 15.31 -31.44
CA ARG A 515 40.30 14.90 -32.81
C ARG A 515 40.44 16.02 -33.84
N THR A 516 40.24 17.27 -33.44
CA THR A 516 40.09 18.41 -34.37
C THR A 516 41.21 19.43 -34.31
N LYS A 517 42.03 19.44 -33.25
CA LYS A 517 43.13 20.41 -33.05
C LYS A 517 44.50 19.76 -33.24
N GLU A 518 45.50 20.59 -33.53
CA GLU A 518 46.90 20.15 -33.64
C GLU A 518 47.49 19.86 -32.24
N TRP A 519 48.13 18.70 -32.06
CA TRP A 519 48.71 18.27 -30.77
C TRP A 519 50.05 18.95 -30.51
N ILE A 520 50.24 19.54 -29.32
CA ILE A 520 51.48 20.21 -28.91
C ILE A 520 52.02 19.73 -27.56
N PHE A 521 53.28 20.08 -27.25
CA PHE A 521 53.99 19.70 -26.02
C PHE A 521 53.48 20.40 -24.77
N MET A 522 53.30 21.72 -24.83
CA MET A 522 52.58 22.61 -23.92
C MET A 522 52.91 24.02 -24.42
N PRO A 523 52.13 25.06 -24.16
CA PRO A 523 52.56 26.39 -24.53
C PRO A 523 53.82 26.78 -23.72
N LEU A 524 54.89 27.19 -24.41
CA LEU A 524 56.11 27.74 -23.81
C LEU A 524 55.81 29.16 -23.27
N GLY A 525 55.14 29.24 -22.12
CA GLY A 525 54.96 30.48 -21.36
C GLY A 525 53.85 31.43 -21.83
N GLY A 526 52.77 30.94 -22.45
CA GLY A 526 51.62 31.76 -22.90
C GLY A 526 50.31 30.95 -23.01
N PRO A 527 49.19 31.56 -23.42
CA PRO A 527 47.95 30.82 -23.66
C PRO A 527 48.10 29.82 -24.82
N VAL A 528 47.33 28.72 -24.79
CA VAL A 528 47.32 27.73 -25.88
C VAL A 528 46.88 28.41 -27.19
N PRO A 529 47.67 28.34 -28.28
CA PRO A 529 47.28 28.93 -29.56
C PRO A 529 45.96 28.36 -30.08
N LYS A 530 45.13 29.21 -30.71
CA LYS A 530 43.86 28.80 -31.31
C LYS A 530 44.09 27.66 -32.30
N GLY A 531 43.27 26.60 -32.19
CA GLY A 531 43.39 25.40 -33.04
C GLY A 531 44.44 24.38 -32.60
N LYS A 532 45.06 24.56 -31.43
CA LYS A 532 46.02 23.60 -30.84
C LYS A 532 45.54 23.06 -29.50
N VAL A 533 45.99 21.86 -29.13
CA VAL A 533 45.69 21.19 -27.86
C VAL A 533 46.99 20.63 -27.24
N PRO A 534 47.30 20.94 -25.97
CA PRO A 534 48.46 20.37 -25.29
C PRO A 534 48.20 18.92 -24.89
N VAL A 535 49.05 18.00 -25.35
CA VAL A 535 48.87 16.55 -25.11
C VAL A 535 50.12 15.90 -24.54
N ARG A 536 51.30 16.20 -25.11
CA ARG A 536 52.54 15.51 -24.68
C ARG A 536 52.93 15.98 -23.29
N GLY A 537 53.21 15.04 -22.38
CA GLY A 537 53.45 15.35 -20.97
C GLY A 537 52.18 15.68 -20.15
N LYS A 538 50.98 15.50 -20.73
CA LYS A 538 49.68 15.61 -20.04
C LYS A 538 49.07 14.25 -19.69
N ALA A 539 49.90 13.23 -19.49
CA ALA A 539 49.42 11.96 -18.94
C ALA A 539 48.83 12.20 -17.53
N VAL A 540 47.71 11.53 -17.24
CA VAL A 540 46.95 11.64 -16.00
C VAL A 540 47.18 10.41 -15.12
N PRO A 541 47.12 10.55 -13.78
CA PRO A 541 47.31 9.43 -12.87
C PRO A 541 46.12 8.46 -12.89
N ASP A 542 46.38 7.20 -12.59
CA ASP A 542 45.37 6.19 -12.24
C ASP A 542 45.30 5.95 -10.73
N ARG A 543 44.45 4.99 -10.34
CA ARG A 543 44.28 4.51 -8.97
C ARG A 543 45.58 4.05 -8.29
N ASN A 544 46.53 3.49 -9.04
CA ASN A 544 47.76 2.92 -8.53
C ASN A 544 48.95 3.90 -8.55
N GLY A 545 48.72 5.16 -8.95
CA GLY A 545 49.78 6.16 -9.12
C GLY A 545 50.61 5.97 -10.40
N ASN A 546 50.20 5.08 -11.31
CA ASN A 546 50.71 5.01 -12.66
C ASN A 546 50.10 6.13 -13.50
N PHE A 547 50.69 6.43 -14.65
CA PHE A 547 50.21 7.47 -15.55
C PHE A 547 49.70 6.86 -16.86
N ARG A 548 48.71 7.52 -17.45
CA ARG A 548 48.12 7.16 -18.73
C ARG A 548 47.74 8.39 -19.53
N TYR A 549 47.77 8.28 -20.85
CA TYR A 549 47.00 9.18 -21.69
C TYR A 549 45.55 8.68 -21.78
N TYR A 550 44.60 9.56 -21.50
CA TYR A 550 43.20 9.19 -21.31
C TYR A 550 42.25 10.21 -21.91
N THR A 551 41.20 9.74 -22.59
CA THR A 551 40.06 10.57 -22.97
C THR A 551 38.78 9.75 -23.08
N ARG A 552 37.65 10.45 -23.19
CA ARG A 552 36.31 9.89 -23.29
C ARG A 552 35.61 10.43 -24.51
N LYS A 553 35.03 9.53 -25.31
CA LYS A 553 34.22 9.83 -26.47
C LYS A 553 32.76 9.49 -26.16
N PHE A 554 31.87 10.46 -26.31
CA PHE A 554 30.43 10.22 -26.14
C PHE A 554 29.77 9.86 -27.48
N TRP A 555 28.71 9.07 -27.38
CA TRP A 555 27.96 8.57 -28.51
C TRP A 555 26.50 8.97 -28.40
N LYS A 556 25.90 9.28 -29.55
CA LYS A 556 24.48 9.51 -29.71
C LYS A 556 23.88 8.52 -30.68
N GLN A 557 22.62 8.20 -30.44
CA GLN A 557 21.83 7.32 -31.26
C GLN A 557 20.39 7.83 -31.18
N THR A 558 19.72 7.93 -32.32
CA THR A 558 18.34 8.41 -32.37
C THR A 558 17.40 7.32 -31.92
N ASP A 559 17.48 6.14 -32.53
CA ASP A 559 16.66 4.99 -32.22
C ASP A 559 17.51 3.88 -31.61
N PRO A 560 17.31 3.54 -30.32
CA PRO A 560 18.07 2.46 -29.69
C PRO A 560 17.60 1.06 -30.10
N ASP A 561 16.53 0.91 -30.92
CA ASP A 561 16.05 -0.39 -31.39
C ASP A 561 17.10 -1.11 -32.27
N PRO A 562 17.67 -2.24 -31.82
CA PRO A 562 18.64 -2.99 -32.62
C PRO A 562 18.07 -3.45 -33.96
N LYS A 563 16.74 -3.60 -34.11
CA LYS A 563 16.10 -3.99 -35.38
C LYS A 563 16.20 -2.92 -36.46
N ARG A 564 16.40 -1.65 -36.07
CA ARG A 564 16.58 -0.54 -37.03
C ARG A 564 17.99 -0.51 -37.60
N GLY A 565 18.95 -1.15 -36.94
CA GLY A 565 20.35 -1.20 -37.37
C GLY A 565 21.02 0.18 -37.40
N GLU A 566 20.55 1.15 -36.61
CA GLU A 566 21.22 2.44 -36.47
C GLU A 566 22.49 2.25 -35.64
N GLU A 567 23.65 2.49 -36.24
CA GLU A 567 24.91 2.48 -35.51
C GLU A 567 25.08 3.78 -34.69
N PRO A 568 25.57 3.71 -33.44
CA PRO A 568 25.88 4.89 -32.65
C PRO A 568 26.85 5.83 -33.35
N ALA A 569 26.52 7.12 -33.41
CA ALA A 569 27.35 8.16 -33.99
C ALA A 569 28.09 8.96 -32.90
N TRP A 570 29.25 9.52 -33.23
CA TRP A 570 29.96 10.41 -32.30
C TRP A 570 29.09 11.63 -31.98
N ASP A 571 28.93 11.91 -30.68
CA ASP A 571 28.31 13.14 -30.23
C ASP A 571 29.35 14.28 -30.18
N GLU A 572 29.40 15.06 -31.27
CA GLU A 572 30.32 16.20 -31.39
C GLU A 572 30.00 17.36 -30.44
N GLN A 573 28.80 17.40 -29.85
CA GLN A 573 28.31 18.50 -29.02
C GLN A 573 28.21 18.12 -27.54
N GLY A 574 28.14 16.83 -27.20
CA GLY A 574 27.99 16.31 -25.84
C GLY A 574 29.29 15.84 -25.17
N GLU A 575 30.29 16.71 -25.01
CA GLU A 575 31.55 16.36 -24.33
C GLU A 575 31.49 16.36 -22.78
N THR A 576 30.33 16.72 -22.21
CA THR A 576 30.16 16.98 -20.77
C THR A 576 29.04 16.15 -20.15
N GLY A 577 28.68 15.02 -20.77
CA GLY A 577 27.67 14.13 -20.23
C GLY A 577 28.10 13.44 -18.94
N TRP A 578 27.12 12.93 -18.19
CA TRP A 578 27.39 12.06 -17.04
C TRP A 578 28.23 10.85 -17.48
N PHE A 579 29.04 10.30 -16.60
CA PHE A 579 29.84 9.11 -16.91
C PHE A 579 29.77 8.06 -15.78
N PRO A 580 29.73 6.76 -16.13
CA PRO A 580 29.81 5.66 -15.18
C PRO A 580 31.07 5.70 -14.30
N PHE A 581 31.06 4.95 -13.20
CA PHE A 581 32.24 4.81 -12.35
C PHE A 581 33.40 4.15 -13.10
N VAL A 582 34.51 4.87 -13.20
CA VAL A 582 35.77 4.39 -13.80
C VAL A 582 36.65 3.83 -12.68
N ASP A 583 36.72 2.50 -12.59
CA ASP A 583 37.47 1.73 -11.60
C ASP A 583 38.98 2.05 -11.49
N SER A 584 39.53 2.60 -12.58
CA SER A 584 40.92 3.04 -12.68
C SER A 584 41.15 4.50 -12.28
N ALA A 585 40.10 5.26 -11.92
CA ALA A 585 40.24 6.63 -11.45
C ALA A 585 40.93 6.70 -10.08
N PRO A 586 41.71 7.76 -9.79
CA PRO A 586 42.35 7.93 -8.48
C PRO A 586 41.35 7.97 -7.32
N GLU A 587 41.69 7.26 -6.25
CA GLU A 587 41.01 7.41 -4.97
C GLU A 587 41.53 8.66 -4.23
N GLN A 588 40.64 9.38 -3.57
CA GLN A 588 40.97 10.68 -2.95
C GLN A 588 40.45 10.78 -1.51
N TYR A 589 41.04 11.71 -0.76
CA TYR A 589 40.65 12.08 0.62
C TYR A 589 40.66 10.88 1.58
N GLU A 590 41.84 10.55 2.10
CA GLU A 590 41.99 9.50 3.10
C GLU A 590 41.43 9.92 4.44
N PHE A 591 40.67 9.01 5.04
CA PHE A 591 40.17 9.14 6.39
C PHE A 591 41.29 8.80 7.38
N LYS A 592 41.98 9.83 7.87
CA LYS A 592 43.17 9.69 8.73
C LYS A 592 42.88 9.85 10.21
N TYR A 593 41.92 10.71 10.56
CA TYR A 593 41.62 11.03 11.95
C TYR A 593 40.12 11.13 12.17
N SER A 594 39.68 10.73 13.35
CA SER A 594 38.29 10.93 13.77
C SER A 594 38.07 12.31 14.41
N ALA A 595 39.12 12.88 14.98
CA ALA A 595 39.20 14.25 15.47
C ALA A 595 40.66 14.73 15.33
N VAL A 596 40.91 16.04 15.36
CA VAL A 596 42.27 16.58 15.21
C VAL A 596 43.22 15.95 16.25
N GLY A 597 44.18 15.15 15.78
CA GLY A 597 45.16 14.44 16.62
C GLY A 597 44.67 13.12 17.25
N ASP A 598 43.51 12.61 16.83
CA ASP A 598 42.93 11.35 17.32
C ASP A 598 42.90 10.29 16.20
N GLU A 599 43.87 9.37 16.27
CA GLU A 599 44.06 8.24 15.36
C GLU A 599 43.21 7.01 15.73
N THR A 600 42.22 7.16 16.62
CA THR A 600 41.25 6.08 16.90
C THR A 600 40.03 6.18 16.00
N ASP A 601 39.45 5.04 15.61
CA ASP A 601 38.23 4.98 14.79
C ASP A 601 36.99 5.31 15.64
N LYS A 602 36.45 6.54 15.49
CA LYS A 602 35.31 7.07 16.25
C LYS A 602 34.21 7.66 15.36
N ILE A 603 34.44 7.76 14.05
CA ILE A 603 33.42 8.24 13.11
C ILE A 603 32.74 7.03 12.52
N SER A 604 31.51 6.77 12.93
CA SER A 604 30.76 5.63 12.41
C SER A 604 29.81 6.00 11.27
N LYS A 605 29.77 7.27 10.83
CA LYS A 605 29.02 7.73 9.64
C LYS A 605 29.61 9.01 9.03
N VAL A 606 29.83 8.99 7.72
CA VAL A 606 29.93 10.20 6.88
C VAL A 606 28.61 10.34 6.12
N GLY A 607 27.75 11.29 6.52
CA GLY A 607 26.47 11.53 5.87
C GLY A 607 26.64 12.24 4.51
N LEU A 608 26.12 11.64 3.44
CA LEU A 608 26.37 12.05 2.06
C LEU A 608 25.11 12.46 1.29
N VAL A 609 23.96 11.88 1.63
CA VAL A 609 22.68 12.20 1.00
C VAL A 609 21.67 12.50 2.09
N ALA A 610 20.97 13.63 1.96
CA ALA A 610 19.91 14.02 2.86
C ALA A 610 18.56 13.48 2.37
N CYS A 611 17.79 12.93 3.30
CA CYS A 611 16.50 12.32 3.07
C CYS A 611 15.47 12.88 4.06
N MET A 612 14.21 12.91 3.66
CA MET A 612 13.06 13.22 4.51
C MET A 612 12.13 12.01 4.50
N LEU A 613 11.79 11.52 5.69
CA LEU A 613 10.82 10.46 5.91
C LEU A 613 9.72 10.98 6.81
N ILE A 614 8.49 10.94 6.29
CA ILE A 614 7.27 11.36 6.98
C ILE A 614 6.32 10.17 6.98
N ILE A 615 5.73 9.86 8.14
CA ILE A 615 4.70 8.84 8.29
C ILE A 615 3.55 9.45 9.07
N GLY A 616 2.38 9.56 8.43
CA GLY A 616 1.23 10.26 9.00
C GLY A 616 1.57 11.72 9.32
N ASP A 617 1.47 12.09 10.60
CA ASP A 617 1.81 13.42 11.10
C ASP A 617 3.22 13.51 11.70
N LYS A 618 4.04 12.47 11.58
CA LYS A 618 5.39 12.40 12.14
C LYS A 618 6.47 12.46 11.06
N CYS A 619 7.62 13.03 11.38
CA CYS A 619 8.82 13.01 10.57
C CYS A 619 10.04 12.57 11.39
N VAL A 620 11.02 11.98 10.72
CA VAL A 620 12.29 11.60 11.33
C VAL A 620 13.21 12.82 11.38
N VAL A 621 13.78 13.07 12.56
CA VAL A 621 14.80 14.10 12.78
C VAL A 621 16.06 13.47 13.36
N GLU A 622 17.18 13.74 12.69
CA GLU A 622 18.52 13.37 13.16
C GLU A 622 19.03 14.44 14.15
N THR A 623 19.26 14.04 15.40
CA THR A 623 19.52 14.94 16.54
C THR A 623 20.93 14.86 17.11
N GLY A 624 21.67 13.81 16.78
CA GLY A 624 23.04 13.57 17.25
C GLY A 624 24.07 13.49 16.13
N SER A 625 25.06 12.60 16.27
CA SER A 625 26.08 12.39 15.23
C SER A 625 25.53 11.67 14.00
N GLY A 626 24.34 11.08 14.13
CA GLY A 626 23.67 10.31 13.09
C GLY A 626 24.17 8.88 12.97
N SER A 627 25.06 8.48 13.85
CA SER A 627 25.78 7.22 13.76
C SER A 627 25.15 6.13 14.61
N GLN A 628 24.36 6.51 15.62
CA GLN A 628 23.70 5.61 16.56
C GLN A 628 22.19 5.59 16.32
N ILE A 629 21.54 4.50 16.74
CA ILE A 629 20.07 4.35 16.66
C ILE A 629 19.38 5.46 17.47
N GLU A 630 19.96 5.85 18.60
CA GLU A 630 19.46 6.88 19.50
C GLU A 630 19.55 8.31 18.92
N ASP A 631 20.28 8.50 17.82
CA ASP A 631 20.38 9.82 17.17
C ASP A 631 19.11 10.19 16.39
N PHE A 632 18.20 9.25 16.16
CA PHE A 632 16.96 9.47 15.40
C PHE A 632 15.76 9.60 16.34
N SER A 633 14.95 10.62 16.10
CA SER A 633 13.72 10.89 16.85
C SER A 633 12.55 11.18 15.93
N TRP A 634 11.36 10.70 16.28
CA TRP A 634 10.12 11.06 15.60
C TRP A 634 9.57 12.35 16.19
N ARG A 635 9.22 13.30 15.33
CA ARG A 635 8.64 14.59 15.73
C ARG A 635 7.42 14.90 14.89
N LYS A 636 6.53 15.74 15.42
CA LYS A 636 5.42 16.26 14.62
C LYS A 636 5.95 16.96 13.38
N TYR A 637 5.52 16.50 12.22
CA TYR A 637 5.82 17.10 10.93
C TYR A 637 5.12 18.45 10.80
N LYS A 638 5.85 19.42 10.26
CA LYS A 638 5.37 20.73 9.89
C LYS A 638 5.48 20.89 8.38
N GLU A 639 4.40 21.32 7.76
CA GLU A 639 4.48 21.72 6.36
C GLU A 639 5.36 22.96 6.20
N ARG A 640 5.88 23.17 4.98
CA ARG A 640 6.80 24.29 4.71
C ARG A 640 6.17 25.65 5.03
N SER A 641 4.85 25.79 4.85
CA SER A 641 4.07 26.99 5.20
C SER A 641 3.95 27.25 6.70
N GLU A 642 4.13 26.22 7.53
CA GLU A 642 4.07 26.30 9.00
C GLU A 642 5.44 26.58 9.63
N CYS A 643 6.50 26.57 8.83
CA CYS A 643 7.87 26.81 9.27
C CYS A 643 8.26 28.29 9.10
N ALA A 644 9.04 28.82 10.05
CA ALA A 644 9.55 30.19 10.00
C ALA A 644 10.63 30.39 8.93
N SER A 645 11.28 29.32 8.48
CA SER A 645 12.28 29.35 7.42
C SER A 645 12.49 27.99 6.78
N ASP A 646 13.15 27.96 5.62
CA ASP A 646 13.64 26.73 5.00
C ASP A 646 14.58 25.94 5.92
N ASP A 647 15.34 26.63 6.79
CA ASP A 647 16.23 25.97 7.73
C ASP A 647 15.43 25.18 8.78
N GLU A 648 14.29 25.71 9.24
CA GLU A 648 13.39 24.97 10.14
C GLU A 648 12.73 23.79 9.39
N TYR A 649 12.29 24.01 8.15
CA TYR A 649 11.65 22.96 7.37
C TYR A 649 12.58 21.79 7.08
N TYR A 650 13.80 22.06 6.59
CA TYR A 650 14.78 21.03 6.25
C TYR A 650 15.53 20.46 7.46
N ALA A 651 15.38 21.03 8.65
CA ALA A 651 15.79 20.37 9.89
C ALA A 651 14.97 19.09 10.17
N GLN A 652 13.81 18.92 9.51
CA GLN A 652 12.98 17.72 9.55
C GLN A 652 13.53 16.60 8.64
N SER A 653 14.84 16.37 8.67
CA SER A 653 15.54 15.47 7.76
C SER A 653 16.57 14.61 8.49
N PHE A 654 17.07 13.59 7.80
CA PHE A 654 18.19 12.77 8.22
C PHE A 654 19.11 12.50 7.05
N THR A 655 20.27 11.88 7.31
CA THR A 655 21.29 11.61 6.30
C THR A 655 21.63 10.13 6.22
N ILE A 656 21.75 9.61 4.99
CA ILE A 656 22.35 8.31 4.70
C ILE A 656 23.81 8.51 4.24
N GLY A 657 24.63 7.50 4.47
CA GLY A 657 26.06 7.53 4.21
C GLY A 657 26.71 6.19 4.50
N PHE A 658 28.03 6.19 4.67
CA PHE A 658 28.81 5.00 5.01
C PHE A 658 29.72 5.23 6.21
N ASP A 659 30.21 4.14 6.78
CA ASP A 659 31.19 4.10 7.88
C ASP A 659 32.61 3.88 7.31
N PRO A 660 33.44 4.94 7.15
CA PRO A 660 34.81 4.77 6.67
C PRO A 660 35.71 4.18 7.75
N LYS A 661 36.66 3.33 7.37
CA LYS A 661 37.73 2.88 8.27
C LYS A 661 38.96 3.75 8.12
N LEU A 662 39.83 3.75 9.14
CA LEU A 662 41.12 4.44 9.03
C LEU A 662 41.87 3.94 7.78
N SER A 663 42.47 4.89 7.06
CA SER A 663 43.12 4.70 5.76
C SER A 663 42.20 4.45 4.56
N ASP A 664 40.88 4.38 4.75
CA ASP A 664 39.94 4.36 3.65
C ASP A 664 39.92 5.72 2.91
N ARG A 665 39.67 5.67 1.60
CA ARG A 665 39.55 6.85 0.74
C ARG A 665 38.07 7.12 0.48
N LEU A 666 37.60 8.32 0.84
CA LEU A 666 36.17 8.65 0.78
C LEU A 666 35.64 8.69 -0.66
N ILE A 667 36.47 9.05 -1.64
CA ILE A 667 36.09 9.16 -3.05
C ILE A 667 36.78 8.06 -3.86
N GLY A 668 36.05 7.43 -4.79
CA GLY A 668 36.58 6.41 -5.70
C GLY A 668 36.47 4.97 -5.20
N ARG A 669 35.70 4.75 -4.13
CA ARG A 669 35.47 3.41 -3.56
C ARG A 669 33.99 3.22 -3.19
N GLU A 670 33.51 2.00 -3.39
CA GLU A 670 32.17 1.58 -3.03
C GLU A 670 32.15 1.09 -1.57
N TYR A 671 31.13 1.51 -0.83
CA TYR A 671 30.91 1.18 0.58
C TYR A 671 29.48 0.69 0.78
N ALA A 672 29.27 -0.20 1.74
CA ALA A 672 27.92 -0.48 2.24
C ALA A 672 27.36 0.77 2.94
N LEU A 673 26.05 0.96 2.91
CA LEU A 673 25.38 1.92 3.78
C LEU A 673 25.76 1.65 5.23
N GLN A 674 25.84 2.72 6.01
CA GLN A 674 26.23 2.68 7.41
C GLN A 674 25.38 1.69 8.20
N ASN A 675 26.02 0.76 8.91
CA ASN A 675 25.34 -0.13 9.83
C ASN A 675 25.38 0.45 11.26
N ASN A 676 24.20 0.69 11.85
CA ASN A 676 24.07 1.07 13.26
C ASN A 676 23.36 -0.02 14.10
N ILE A 677 23.04 -1.16 13.49
CA ILE A 677 22.44 -2.32 14.16
C ILE A 677 23.54 -3.17 14.79
N SER A 678 23.33 -3.59 16.03
CA SER A 678 24.19 -4.54 16.73
C SER A 678 23.45 -5.85 16.95
N TRP A 679 24.15 -6.99 16.86
CA TRP A 679 23.60 -8.31 17.20
C TRP A 679 22.92 -8.37 18.58
N LYS A 680 23.32 -7.49 19.51
CA LYS A 680 22.73 -7.35 20.84
C LYS A 680 21.29 -6.81 20.84
N ARG A 681 20.78 -6.36 19.70
CA ARG A 681 19.47 -5.74 19.55
C ARG A 681 18.40 -6.71 19.03
N GLY A 682 18.70 -7.99 18.83
CA GLY A 682 17.69 -8.98 18.41
C GLY A 682 17.14 -8.80 16.99
N VAL A 683 17.78 -7.96 16.17
CA VAL A 683 17.46 -7.74 14.77
C VAL A 683 18.53 -8.42 13.91
N SER A 684 18.11 -9.24 12.94
CA SER A 684 19.00 -10.03 12.07
C SER A 684 19.44 -9.30 10.80
N THR A 685 18.87 -8.13 10.50
CA THR A 685 19.19 -7.35 9.31
C THR A 685 20.37 -6.40 9.56
N GLU A 686 21.12 -6.10 8.49
CA GLU A 686 22.21 -5.11 8.50
C GLU A 686 21.77 -3.83 7.78
N GLY A 687 22.19 -2.68 8.30
CA GLY A 687 21.91 -1.38 7.70
C GLY A 687 21.70 -0.26 8.72
N MET A 688 21.19 0.87 8.25
CA MET A 688 20.90 2.03 9.08
C MET A 688 19.45 1.93 9.58
N ALA A 689 19.29 1.56 10.85
CA ALA A 689 18.01 1.48 11.53
C ALA A 689 17.61 2.83 12.16
N ILE A 690 16.35 3.18 11.95
CA ILE A 690 15.62 4.24 12.65
C ILE A 690 14.62 3.56 13.58
N PRO A 691 14.70 3.76 14.91
CA PRO A 691 13.80 3.11 15.86
C PRO A 691 12.40 3.72 15.79
N VAL A 692 11.39 2.88 15.96
CA VAL A 692 9.98 3.24 16.05
C VAL A 692 9.41 2.56 17.30
N ARG A 693 9.30 3.34 18.37
CA ARG A 693 8.83 2.87 19.68
C ARG A 693 7.33 3.11 19.81
N LYS A 694 6.71 2.46 20.78
CA LYS A 694 5.32 2.73 21.17
C LYS A 694 5.06 4.23 21.38
N GLY A 695 5.87 4.89 22.22
CA GLY A 695 5.70 6.31 22.54
C GLY A 695 5.90 7.29 21.36
N ASP A 696 6.36 6.82 20.19
CA ASP A 696 6.49 7.66 19.00
C ASP A 696 5.15 7.86 18.27
N HIS A 697 4.16 6.97 18.49
CA HIS A 697 2.83 6.98 17.85
C HIS A 697 2.88 7.18 16.33
N VAL A 698 3.74 6.41 15.66
CA VAL A 698 4.00 6.51 14.22
C VAL A 698 3.05 5.58 13.49
N SER A 699 2.07 6.19 12.83
CA SER A 699 1.12 5.50 11.96
C SER A 699 0.63 6.38 10.82
N GLY A 700 0.08 5.76 9.77
CA GLY A 700 -0.47 6.48 8.62
C GLY A 700 0.45 6.54 7.40
N PRO A 701 0.11 7.35 6.37
CA PRO A 701 0.72 7.28 5.04
C PRO A 701 2.21 7.65 5.06
N VAL A 702 3.00 6.92 4.27
CA VAL A 702 4.45 7.13 4.15
C VAL A 702 4.74 8.13 3.02
N ARG A 703 5.64 9.08 3.27
CA ARG A 703 6.26 9.95 2.25
C ARG A 703 7.76 9.89 2.42
N PHE A 704 8.46 9.61 1.32
CA PHE A 704 9.92 9.57 1.30
C PHE A 704 10.47 10.45 0.19
N VAL A 705 11.46 11.29 0.53
CA VAL A 705 12.06 12.24 -0.40
C VAL A 705 13.56 12.21 -0.24
N ILE A 706 14.28 12.06 -1.36
CA ILE A 706 15.72 12.29 -1.44
C ILE A 706 15.90 13.77 -1.73
N LEU A 707 16.38 14.51 -0.74
CA LEU A 707 16.52 15.96 -0.83
C LEU A 707 17.70 16.35 -1.72
N GLY A 708 18.82 15.61 -1.63
CA GLY A 708 20.02 15.84 -2.43
C GLY A 708 21.32 15.55 -1.67
N PRO A 709 22.48 15.85 -2.26
CA PRO A 709 23.79 15.63 -1.65
C PRO A 709 24.07 16.58 -0.48
N VAL A 710 24.81 16.10 0.53
CA VAL A 710 25.22 16.86 1.71
C VAL A 710 26.52 17.63 1.42
N ASN A 711 26.55 18.92 1.74
CA ASN A 711 27.70 19.81 1.52
C ASN A 711 28.78 19.63 2.59
N VAL A 712 29.47 18.48 2.53
CA VAL A 712 30.50 18.08 3.51
C VAL A 712 31.84 18.75 3.21
N LEU A 713 32.44 19.38 4.23
CA LEU A 713 33.83 19.83 4.20
C LEU A 713 34.75 18.75 4.79
N TRP A 714 35.91 18.59 4.16
CA TRP A 714 36.99 17.72 4.60
C TRP A 714 38.25 18.54 4.91
N SER A 715 38.82 18.36 6.09
CA SER A 715 40.11 18.95 6.49
C SER A 715 40.83 17.99 7.43
N ASP A 716 41.21 16.82 6.90
CA ASP A 716 41.63 15.62 7.65
C ASP A 716 40.55 14.95 8.52
N ILE A 717 39.45 15.67 8.79
CA ILE A 717 38.20 15.21 9.40
C ILE A 717 37.02 15.69 8.57
N THR A 718 35.86 15.03 8.66
CA THR A 718 34.62 15.47 8.00
C THR A 718 33.83 16.43 8.91
N ARG A 719 33.27 17.49 8.32
CA ARG A 719 32.41 18.46 9.02
C ARG A 719 31.18 18.78 8.17
N ARG A 720 30.00 18.74 8.79
CA ARG A 720 28.72 19.09 8.16
C ARG A 720 27.99 20.15 8.96
N HIS A 721 27.25 21.01 8.26
CA HIS A 721 26.31 21.93 8.89
C HIS A 721 25.00 21.17 9.21
N PRO A 722 24.24 21.53 10.26
CA PRO A 722 22.94 20.92 10.55
C PRO A 722 21.98 20.93 9.35
N THR A 723 21.96 22.05 8.62
CA THR A 723 21.28 22.17 7.32
C THR A 723 22.16 21.62 6.20
N PHE A 724 21.75 20.54 5.56
CA PHE A 724 22.61 19.72 4.70
C PHE A 724 23.19 20.40 3.46
N PHE A 725 22.50 21.40 2.88
CA PHE A 725 23.01 22.14 1.71
C PHE A 725 24.07 23.20 2.07
N ARG A 726 24.20 23.53 3.36
CA ARG A 726 25.23 24.46 3.88
C ARG A 726 26.50 23.71 4.26
N HIS A 727 27.61 24.42 4.21
CA HIS A 727 28.88 23.94 4.76
C HIS A 727 29.17 24.59 6.13
N THR A 728 30.08 23.99 6.91
CA THR A 728 30.61 24.62 8.13
C THR A 728 31.63 25.71 7.81
N LYS A 729 32.16 26.42 8.81
CA LYS A 729 33.18 27.45 8.56
C LYS A 729 34.44 26.82 7.92
N TRP A 730 34.88 27.38 6.79
CA TRP A 730 36.11 26.98 6.13
C TRP A 730 37.32 27.19 7.04
N THR A 731 38.22 26.20 7.05
CA THR A 731 39.55 26.30 7.64
C THR A 731 40.61 26.35 6.53
N GLU A 732 41.84 26.72 6.86
CA GLU A 732 42.93 26.90 5.88
C GLU A 732 43.15 25.70 4.95
N ASN A 733 42.92 24.47 5.45
CA ASN A 733 43.05 23.22 4.69
C ASN A 733 41.70 22.54 4.38
N ALA A 734 40.58 23.26 4.46
CA ALA A 734 39.27 22.66 4.17
C ALA A 734 39.02 22.56 2.66
N VAL A 735 38.44 21.43 2.25
CA VAL A 735 38.04 21.13 0.87
C VAL A 735 36.57 20.70 0.86
N SER A 736 35.79 21.15 -0.11
CA SER A 736 34.44 20.61 -0.33
C SER A 736 34.53 19.26 -1.03
N LEU A 737 34.00 18.20 -0.42
CA LEU A 737 34.04 16.86 -1.04
C LEU A 737 33.26 16.85 -2.36
N LEU A 738 32.11 17.53 -2.41
CA LEU A 738 31.27 17.58 -3.61
C LEU A 738 31.99 18.22 -4.81
N ALA A 739 32.96 19.12 -4.58
CA ALA A 739 33.76 19.70 -5.64
C ALA A 739 34.58 18.66 -6.40
N HIS A 740 34.90 17.52 -5.79
CA HIS A 740 35.73 16.47 -6.37
C HIS A 740 34.94 15.21 -6.76
N VAL A 741 33.60 15.31 -6.75
CA VAL A 741 32.68 14.23 -7.08
C VAL A 741 31.90 14.59 -8.33
N SER A 742 31.83 13.67 -9.30
CA SER A 742 30.96 13.82 -10.47
C SER A 742 29.52 13.45 -10.14
N SER A 743 29.31 12.34 -9.44
CA SER A 743 28.00 11.84 -9.03
C SER A 743 28.11 10.98 -7.77
N ILE A 744 27.03 10.91 -7.00
CA ILE A 744 26.83 9.90 -5.97
C ILE A 744 26.02 8.76 -6.59
N GLN A 745 26.47 7.53 -6.41
CA GLN A 745 25.80 6.34 -6.95
C GLN A 745 25.33 5.47 -5.81
N ILE A 746 24.07 5.05 -5.84
CA ILE A 746 23.48 4.14 -4.86
C ILE A 746 22.98 2.90 -5.59
N LYS A 747 23.38 1.72 -5.10
CA LYS A 747 22.99 0.40 -5.62
C LYS A 747 22.31 -0.41 -4.52
N GLU A 748 21.50 -1.38 -4.90
CA GLU A 748 20.83 -2.30 -3.96
C GLU A 748 20.09 -1.55 -2.84
N PHE A 749 19.50 -0.39 -3.15
CA PHE A 749 18.88 0.48 -2.16
C PHE A 749 17.53 -0.06 -1.72
N GLU A 750 17.36 -0.36 -0.44
CA GLU A 750 16.11 -0.86 0.12
C GLU A 750 15.75 -0.12 1.41
N ILE A 751 14.45 -0.04 1.70
CA ILE A 751 13.92 0.43 2.98
C ILE A 751 12.92 -0.59 3.51
N LYS A 752 13.36 -1.39 4.48
CA LYS A 752 12.58 -2.49 5.06
C LYS A 752 12.15 -2.18 6.48
N VAL A 753 11.18 -2.94 6.96
CA VAL A 753 10.73 -2.89 8.35
C VAL A 753 11.24 -4.13 9.08
N ALA A 754 11.71 -3.94 10.31
CA ALA A 754 12.16 -5.01 11.19
C ALA A 754 11.64 -4.80 12.61
N SER A 755 11.69 -5.83 13.44
CA SER A 755 11.33 -5.80 14.86
C SER A 755 12.41 -6.52 15.65
N ASP A 756 12.77 -5.99 16.82
CA ASP A 756 13.60 -6.74 17.77
C ASP A 756 12.85 -7.85 18.49
N ASN A 757 11.53 -7.95 18.28
CA ASN A 757 10.63 -8.89 18.95
C ASN A 757 10.80 -8.89 20.48
N GLY A 758 11.21 -7.76 21.05
CA GLY A 758 11.50 -7.67 22.49
C GLY A 758 12.65 -8.57 22.94
N LEU A 759 13.63 -8.81 22.06
CA LEU A 759 14.78 -9.69 22.30
C LEU A 759 14.40 -11.14 22.59
N VAL A 760 13.25 -11.59 22.08
CA VAL A 760 12.82 -12.98 22.18
C VAL A 760 13.47 -13.77 21.05
N GLU A 761 14.45 -14.62 21.39
CA GLU A 761 15.06 -15.54 20.44
C GLU A 761 14.15 -16.75 20.19
N ARG A 762 14.20 -17.25 18.96
CA ARG A 762 13.32 -18.31 18.48
C ARG A 762 13.97 -19.69 18.53
N LEU A 763 13.18 -20.70 18.90
CA LEU A 763 13.54 -22.11 18.81
C LEU A 763 12.50 -22.86 17.94
N GLY A 764 12.38 -22.55 16.63
CA GLY A 764 11.46 -23.26 15.70
C GLY A 764 10.94 -22.47 14.49
N ASP A 765 10.14 -23.11 13.62
CA ASP A 765 9.55 -22.59 12.36
C ASP A 765 8.32 -21.68 12.58
N GLU A 766 7.93 -20.80 11.63
CA GLU A 766 6.75 -19.90 11.75
C GLU A 766 5.46 -20.72 11.82
N HIS A 767 4.65 -20.46 12.86
CA HIS A 767 3.35 -21.11 13.05
C HIS A 767 2.27 -20.03 13.07
N ASP A 768 1.08 -20.36 12.55
CA ASP A 768 -0.09 -19.47 12.60
C ASP A 768 -0.49 -19.18 14.06
N ILE A 769 -0.96 -17.95 14.31
CA ILE A 769 -1.54 -17.61 15.61
C ILE A 769 -2.93 -18.23 15.68
N VAL A 770 -3.12 -19.16 16.62
CA VAL A 770 -4.40 -19.85 16.84
C VAL A 770 -4.92 -19.53 18.23
N TYR A 771 -6.12 -18.96 18.29
CA TYR A 771 -6.86 -18.83 19.53
C TYR A 771 -7.82 -20.02 19.66
N MET A 772 -7.99 -20.52 20.89
CA MET A 772 -8.81 -21.71 21.14
C MET A 772 -9.50 -21.62 22.49
N SER A 773 -10.75 -22.10 22.58
CA SER A 773 -11.46 -22.20 23.86
C SER A 773 -10.81 -23.22 24.80
N ALA A 774 -10.76 -22.91 26.09
CA ALA A 774 -10.00 -23.66 27.08
C ALA A 774 -10.76 -24.90 27.60
N VAL A 775 -10.90 -25.97 26.80
CA VAL A 775 -11.52 -27.22 27.27
C VAL A 775 -10.74 -28.45 26.78
N GLN A 776 -10.27 -29.26 27.73
CA GLN A 776 -9.78 -30.62 27.48
C GLN A 776 -10.85 -31.63 27.88
N THR A 777 -11.65 -32.07 26.92
CA THR A 777 -12.58 -33.20 27.08
C THR A 777 -11.99 -34.45 26.41
N ALA A 778 -12.36 -35.64 26.91
CA ALA A 778 -11.95 -36.91 26.30
C ALA A 778 -12.50 -37.12 24.87
N PHE A 779 -13.54 -36.37 24.50
CA PHE A 779 -14.14 -36.30 23.17
C PHE A 779 -14.00 -34.86 22.65
N CYS A 780 -13.56 -34.66 21.41
CA CYS A 780 -13.34 -33.34 20.80
C CYS A 780 -14.15 -33.25 19.49
N ASN A 781 -15.11 -32.32 19.43
CA ASN A 781 -15.81 -31.91 18.21
C ASN A 781 -15.46 -30.44 17.94
N PRO A 782 -14.36 -30.18 17.20
CA PRO A 782 -13.87 -28.82 16.99
C PRO A 782 -14.62 -28.10 15.85
N LYS A 783 -14.80 -26.79 16.01
CA LYS A 783 -15.05 -25.84 14.92
C LYS A 783 -13.72 -25.13 14.63
N ASP A 784 -13.02 -25.52 13.56
CA ASP A 784 -11.64 -25.13 13.27
C ASP A 784 -11.43 -24.45 11.90
N ASP A 785 -12.52 -24.10 11.22
CA ASP A 785 -12.56 -23.41 9.93
C ASP A 785 -12.75 -21.88 10.06
N ILE A 786 -12.65 -21.33 11.27
CA ILE A 786 -12.77 -19.89 11.51
C ILE A 786 -11.43 -19.22 11.26
N GLU A 787 -11.41 -18.26 10.33
CA GLU A 787 -10.23 -17.45 10.03
C GLU A 787 -10.48 -15.98 10.28
N PHE A 788 -9.49 -15.28 10.84
CA PHE A 788 -9.45 -13.82 10.94
C PHE A 788 -8.33 -13.28 10.05
N LYS A 789 -8.67 -12.34 9.17
CA LYS A 789 -7.75 -11.58 8.32
C LYS A 789 -7.50 -10.17 8.87
N ILE A 790 -8.28 -9.73 9.86
CA ILE A 790 -8.01 -8.56 10.68
C ILE A 790 -7.67 -9.03 12.10
N THR A 791 -6.56 -8.54 12.66
CA THR A 791 -5.96 -9.10 13.89
C THR A 791 -5.49 -8.01 14.85
N SER A 792 -5.71 -8.20 16.14
CA SER A 792 -5.24 -7.29 17.18
C SER A 792 -3.71 -7.30 17.31
N ALA A 793 -3.15 -6.17 17.71
CA ALA A 793 -1.72 -6.04 17.98
C ALA A 793 -1.29 -6.95 19.14
N LEU A 794 -0.16 -7.64 19.00
CA LEU A 794 0.41 -8.50 20.06
C LEU A 794 1.47 -7.76 20.87
N THR A 795 1.39 -7.92 22.18
CA THR A 795 2.46 -7.53 23.10
C THR A 795 3.57 -8.59 23.16
N ARG A 796 4.74 -8.22 23.64
CA ARG A 796 5.88 -9.10 23.87
C ARG A 796 5.53 -10.29 24.76
N GLU A 797 4.79 -10.06 25.84
CA GLU A 797 4.38 -11.15 26.73
C GLU A 797 3.47 -12.16 26.01
N GLU A 798 2.56 -11.67 25.15
CA GLU A 798 1.71 -12.52 24.33
C GLU A 798 2.52 -13.31 23.29
N CYS A 799 3.45 -12.64 22.61
CA CYS A 799 4.38 -13.29 21.68
C CYS A 799 5.16 -14.43 22.33
N ILE A 800 5.68 -14.22 23.55
CA ILE A 800 6.38 -15.27 24.33
C ILE A 800 5.45 -16.44 24.65
N ARG A 801 4.23 -16.17 25.13
CA ARG A 801 3.26 -17.21 25.48
C ARG A 801 2.82 -18.02 24.25
N MET A 802 2.71 -17.37 23.10
CA MET A 802 2.26 -17.99 21.84
C MET A 802 3.41 -18.60 21.03
N GLY A 803 4.67 -18.24 21.30
CA GLY A 803 5.82 -18.69 20.52
C GLY A 803 5.94 -18.04 19.14
N VAL A 804 5.41 -16.83 18.98
CA VAL A 804 5.36 -16.10 17.69
C VAL A 804 6.20 -14.82 17.73
N THR A 805 6.64 -14.37 16.57
CA THR A 805 7.26 -13.06 16.36
C THR A 805 6.20 -12.05 15.93
N ASN A 806 6.41 -10.77 16.22
CA ASN A 806 5.49 -9.71 15.83
C ASN A 806 6.24 -8.51 15.24
N GLY A 807 5.60 -7.85 14.28
CA GLY A 807 6.08 -6.65 13.63
C GLY A 807 4.90 -5.87 13.05
N PRO A 808 5.16 -4.74 12.38
CA PRO A 808 4.11 -3.98 11.71
C PRO A 808 3.32 -4.83 10.72
N ALA A 809 1.98 -4.73 10.77
CA ALA A 809 1.06 -5.51 9.95
C ALA A 809 -0.05 -4.64 9.36
N LEU A 810 -0.44 -4.91 8.11
CA LEU A 810 -1.58 -4.28 7.44
C LEU A 810 -2.91 -4.76 8.02
N SER A 811 -2.94 -5.98 8.56
CA SER A 811 -4.13 -6.59 9.16
C SER A 811 -4.49 -6.01 10.53
N THR A 812 -3.68 -5.12 11.12
CA THR A 812 -3.94 -4.55 12.45
C THR A 812 -4.63 -3.18 12.36
N PRO A 813 -5.86 -3.04 12.90
CA PRO A 813 -6.52 -1.74 12.96
C PRO A 813 -5.80 -0.77 13.90
N VAL A 814 -5.94 0.52 13.61
CA VAL A 814 -5.45 1.64 14.43
C VAL A 814 -6.63 2.29 15.14
N ASP A 815 -6.45 2.69 16.40
CA ASP A 815 -7.32 3.65 17.06
C ASP A 815 -6.94 5.06 16.63
N THR A 816 -7.81 5.75 15.90
CA THR A 816 -7.54 7.06 15.30
C THR A 816 -7.26 8.16 16.31
N ASP A 817 -7.70 8.00 17.57
CA ASP A 817 -7.46 8.98 18.63
C ASP A 817 -6.02 8.90 19.17
N THR A 818 -5.47 7.68 19.24
CA THR A 818 -4.15 7.42 19.85
C THR A 818 -3.05 7.22 18.81
N GLY A 819 -3.40 6.74 17.62
CA GLY A 819 -2.45 6.33 16.59
C GLY A 819 -1.85 4.93 16.83
N ASP A 820 -2.32 4.22 17.85
CA ASP A 820 -1.81 2.91 18.27
C ASP A 820 -2.58 1.75 17.65
N GLY A 821 -1.90 0.61 17.49
CA GLY A 821 -2.53 -0.64 17.08
C GLY A 821 -3.50 -1.16 18.14
N VAL A 822 -4.70 -1.56 17.72
CA VAL A 822 -5.75 -2.03 18.63
C VAL A 822 -5.32 -3.35 19.27
N GLN A 823 -5.18 -3.35 20.60
CA GLN A 823 -4.87 -4.56 21.36
C GLN A 823 -6.12 -5.24 21.92
N GLN A 824 -7.07 -4.45 22.40
CA GLN A 824 -8.23 -4.94 23.13
C GLN A 824 -9.44 -4.05 22.83
N LEU A 825 -10.62 -4.65 22.93
CA LEU A 825 -11.91 -3.98 22.86
C LEU A 825 -12.67 -4.20 24.16
N PHE A 826 -13.71 -3.39 24.36
CA PHE A 826 -14.64 -3.52 25.46
C PHE A 826 -16.03 -3.92 24.95
N ASP A 827 -16.56 -5.02 25.48
CA ASP A 827 -17.94 -5.43 25.25
C ASP A 827 -18.83 -4.97 26.41
N HIS A 828 -19.76 -4.06 26.13
CA HIS A 828 -20.76 -3.58 27.09
C HIS A 828 -21.81 -4.62 27.46
N SER A 829 -21.97 -5.68 26.66
CA SER A 829 -22.96 -6.73 26.87
C SER A 829 -22.50 -7.67 27.99
N THR A 830 -21.23 -8.08 27.94
CA THR A 830 -20.58 -8.94 28.95
C THR A 830 -19.75 -8.16 29.97
N THR A 831 -19.59 -6.84 29.80
CA THR A 831 -18.74 -5.95 30.63
C THR A 831 -17.27 -6.38 30.69
N ARG A 832 -16.76 -6.94 29.59
CA ARG A 832 -15.42 -7.53 29.51
C ARG A 832 -14.52 -6.72 28.59
N ARG A 833 -13.24 -6.62 28.97
CA ARG A 833 -12.15 -6.13 28.12
C ARG A 833 -11.24 -7.29 27.74
N ALA A 834 -11.07 -7.53 26.44
CA ALA A 834 -10.23 -8.61 25.94
C ALA A 834 -9.83 -8.36 24.49
N LYS A 835 -8.99 -9.24 23.93
CA LYS A 835 -8.69 -9.23 22.50
C LYS A 835 -9.95 -9.52 21.68
N PRO A 836 -10.15 -8.86 20.53
CA PRO A 836 -11.27 -9.17 19.63
C PRO A 836 -11.39 -10.67 19.31
N GLU A 837 -10.28 -11.35 19.06
CA GLU A 837 -10.24 -12.80 18.80
C GLU A 837 -10.74 -13.63 19.99
N GLN A 838 -10.41 -13.20 21.22
CA GLN A 838 -10.90 -13.84 22.44
C GLN A 838 -12.40 -13.59 22.63
N LEU A 839 -12.85 -12.33 22.45
CA LEU A 839 -14.27 -11.98 22.57
C LEU A 839 -15.13 -12.76 21.57
N TYR A 840 -14.65 -12.92 20.33
CA TYR A 840 -15.32 -13.72 19.31
C TYR A 840 -15.40 -15.20 19.68
N ILE A 841 -14.26 -15.82 20.07
CA ILE A 841 -14.24 -17.22 20.50
C ILE A 841 -15.16 -17.45 21.68
N ASP A 842 -15.14 -16.56 22.67
CA ASP A 842 -15.96 -16.72 23.87
C ASP A 842 -17.45 -16.59 23.51
N SER A 843 -17.83 -15.63 22.65
CA SER A 843 -19.19 -15.52 22.13
C SER A 843 -19.63 -16.78 21.38
N CYS A 844 -18.79 -17.33 20.49
CA CYS A 844 -19.09 -18.56 19.77
C CYS A 844 -19.14 -19.78 20.70
N TYR A 845 -18.23 -19.86 21.65
CA TYR A 845 -18.19 -20.97 22.60
C TYR A 845 -19.45 -20.95 23.47
N ASP A 846 -19.80 -19.82 24.06
CA ASP A 846 -21.01 -19.68 24.88
C ASP A 846 -22.27 -20.09 24.09
N GLU A 847 -22.31 -19.79 22.79
CA GLU A 847 -23.42 -20.11 21.90
C GLU A 847 -23.49 -21.59 21.48
N TRP A 848 -22.36 -22.28 21.31
CA TRP A 848 -22.30 -23.60 20.65
C TRP A 848 -21.72 -24.74 21.49
N HIS A 849 -21.17 -24.47 22.68
CA HIS A 849 -20.53 -25.50 23.50
C HIS A 849 -21.49 -26.54 24.08
N ALA A 850 -22.79 -26.23 24.09
CA ALA A 850 -23.82 -27.04 24.70
C ALA A 850 -25.05 -27.15 23.78
N PRO A 851 -25.78 -28.28 23.79
CA PRO A 851 -26.92 -28.52 22.92
C PRO A 851 -28.05 -27.53 23.22
N ARG A 852 -28.48 -26.79 22.19
CA ARG A 852 -29.61 -25.86 22.28
C ARG A 852 -30.75 -26.29 21.39
N VAL A 853 -31.97 -26.05 21.86
CA VAL A 853 -33.16 -26.30 21.06
C VAL A 853 -33.27 -25.25 19.96
N VAL A 854 -33.42 -25.70 18.72
CA VAL A 854 -33.81 -24.89 17.56
C VAL A 854 -35.22 -25.33 17.15
N MET A 855 -36.11 -24.38 16.99
CA MET A 855 -37.52 -24.64 16.69
C MET A 855 -37.98 -23.79 15.51
N THR A 856 -38.57 -24.43 14.52
CA THR A 856 -39.26 -23.72 13.43
C THR A 856 -40.72 -23.58 13.80
N GLN A 857 -41.22 -22.35 13.83
CA GLN A 857 -42.59 -22.05 14.23
C GLN A 857 -43.24 -21.06 13.29
N ARG A 858 -44.37 -21.47 12.69
CA ARG A 858 -45.23 -20.57 11.93
C ARG A 858 -46.18 -19.78 12.82
N VAL A 859 -46.28 -18.49 12.56
CA VAL A 859 -47.10 -17.53 13.31
C VAL A 859 -47.88 -16.61 12.37
N THR A 860 -48.92 -15.97 12.90
CA THR A 860 -49.63 -14.91 12.17
C THR A 860 -48.73 -13.69 12.00
N ASP A 861 -48.62 -13.19 10.77
CA ASP A 861 -47.81 -12.03 10.42
C ASP A 861 -48.67 -10.91 9.86
N VAL A 862 -48.94 -9.93 10.71
CA VAL A 862 -49.71 -8.72 10.40
C VAL A 862 -48.88 -7.48 10.76
N HIS A 863 -49.22 -6.33 10.18
CA HIS A 863 -48.59 -5.06 10.49
C HIS A 863 -48.69 -4.74 11.99
N GLY A 864 -47.56 -4.40 12.62
CA GLY A 864 -47.45 -4.23 14.07
C GLY A 864 -47.62 -5.52 14.91
N GLY A 865 -47.65 -6.68 14.24
CA GLY A 865 -47.84 -8.01 14.83
C GLY A 865 -46.65 -8.50 15.65
N ILE A 866 -46.54 -9.82 15.82
CA ILE A 866 -45.50 -10.45 16.67
C ILE A 866 -44.28 -10.94 15.88
N ALA A 867 -44.38 -11.09 14.56
CA ALA A 867 -43.32 -11.59 13.70
C ALA A 867 -42.26 -10.51 13.41
N ALA A 868 -41.20 -10.48 14.21
CA ALA A 868 -40.09 -9.55 14.07
C ALA A 868 -38.78 -10.12 14.65
N MET A 869 -37.66 -9.72 14.05
CA MET A 869 -36.32 -10.25 14.39
C MET A 869 -35.88 -9.96 15.83
N PHE A 870 -36.17 -8.77 16.36
CA PHE A 870 -35.72 -8.35 17.69
C PHE A 870 -36.75 -8.61 18.80
N VAL A 871 -37.50 -9.72 18.68
CA VAL A 871 -38.51 -10.16 19.65
C VAL A 871 -38.09 -11.50 20.25
N ARG A 872 -38.32 -11.68 21.56
CA ARG A 872 -38.13 -12.96 22.23
C ARG A 872 -39.43 -13.75 22.29
N PHE A 873 -39.32 -15.07 22.21
CA PHE A 873 -40.44 -15.98 22.31
C PHE A 873 -40.29 -16.89 23.52
N ARG A 874 -41.40 -17.18 24.22
CA ARG A 874 -41.42 -18.16 25.31
C ARG A 874 -42.37 -19.29 24.95
N HIS A 875 -41.86 -20.52 24.98
CA HIS A 875 -42.67 -21.70 24.77
C HIS A 875 -43.13 -22.26 26.11
N ASN A 876 -44.42 -22.07 26.43
CA ASN A 876 -44.98 -22.40 27.75
C ASN A 876 -44.76 -23.87 28.17
N PHE A 877 -44.91 -24.82 27.26
CA PHE A 877 -44.78 -26.25 27.59
C PHE A 877 -43.33 -26.71 27.77
N MET A 878 -42.40 -26.08 27.06
CA MET A 878 -40.96 -26.36 27.22
C MET A 878 -40.36 -25.57 28.39
N ASN A 879 -41.05 -24.52 28.84
CA ASN A 879 -40.54 -23.53 29.79
C ASN A 879 -39.19 -22.92 29.35
N LYS A 880 -38.98 -22.82 28.03
CA LYS A 880 -37.76 -22.27 27.42
C LYS A 880 -38.05 -20.92 26.75
N THR A 881 -37.03 -20.08 26.69
CA THR A 881 -37.09 -18.80 25.95
C THR A 881 -36.15 -18.83 24.76
N PHE A 882 -36.58 -18.19 23.68
CA PHE A 882 -35.95 -18.23 22.38
C PHE A 882 -35.77 -16.81 21.84
N PHE A 883 -34.75 -16.62 21.03
CA PHE A 883 -34.59 -15.46 20.16
C PHE A 883 -34.84 -15.88 18.70
N VAL A 884 -35.19 -14.91 17.85
CA VAL A 884 -35.37 -15.16 16.42
C VAL A 884 -34.00 -15.14 15.73
N GLN A 885 -33.62 -16.28 15.16
CA GLN A 885 -32.42 -16.43 14.32
C GLN A 885 -32.72 -16.06 12.87
N GLY A 886 -33.87 -16.49 12.35
CA GLY A 886 -34.34 -16.25 10.99
C GLY A 886 -35.85 -16.07 10.96
N LEU A 887 -36.33 -15.33 9.95
CA LEU A 887 -37.74 -14.97 9.79
C LEU A 887 -38.08 -15.00 8.31
N SER A 888 -38.85 -15.98 7.85
CA SER A 888 -39.41 -16.02 6.49
C SER A 888 -40.88 -15.57 6.52
N ARG A 889 -41.39 -15.01 5.42
CA ARG A 889 -42.74 -14.44 5.33
C ARG A 889 -43.42 -14.90 4.04
N ASN A 890 -44.62 -15.44 4.17
CA ASN A 890 -45.56 -15.57 3.05
C ASN A 890 -46.55 -14.40 3.12
N LEU A 891 -46.44 -13.47 2.16
CA LEU A 891 -47.24 -12.25 2.18
C LEU A 891 -48.66 -12.45 1.65
N ALA A 892 -48.93 -13.56 0.95
CA ALA A 892 -50.27 -13.92 0.48
C ALA A 892 -51.16 -14.39 1.64
N GLU A 893 -50.65 -15.29 2.47
CA GLU A 893 -51.35 -15.86 3.63
C GLU A 893 -51.35 -14.93 4.85
N GLY A 894 -50.39 -13.99 4.91
CA GLY A 894 -50.11 -13.19 6.11
C GLY A 894 -49.57 -14.06 7.24
N THR A 895 -48.61 -14.92 6.91
CA THR A 895 -47.95 -15.86 7.82
C THR A 895 -46.44 -15.66 7.78
N ALA A 896 -45.78 -15.96 8.90
CA ALA A 896 -44.34 -15.94 8.99
C ALA A 896 -43.82 -17.21 9.66
N GLU A 897 -42.71 -17.71 9.14
CA GLU A 897 -41.97 -18.84 9.70
C GLU A 897 -40.75 -18.32 10.46
N LEU A 898 -40.69 -18.62 11.75
CA LEU A 898 -39.61 -18.20 12.63
C LEU A 898 -38.68 -19.38 12.90
N THR A 899 -37.38 -19.19 12.67
CA THR A 899 -36.34 -20.06 13.23
C THR A 899 -35.96 -19.51 14.59
N LEU A 900 -36.36 -20.21 15.65
CA LEU A 900 -36.22 -19.81 17.04
C LEU A 900 -35.11 -20.62 17.71
N LYS A 901 -34.09 -19.96 18.26
CA LYS A 901 -32.99 -20.62 18.97
C LYS A 901 -33.04 -20.30 20.47
N GLU A 902 -32.81 -21.32 21.28
CA GLU A 902 -32.83 -21.21 22.74
C GLU A 902 -31.74 -20.28 23.28
N ILE A 903 -32.09 -19.47 24.30
CA ILE A 903 -31.19 -18.48 24.90
C ILE A 903 -30.34 -19.05 26.03
N GLU A 904 -30.94 -19.79 26.96
CA GLU A 904 -30.28 -20.32 28.16
C GLU A 904 -30.16 -21.84 28.04
N HIS A 905 -28.99 -22.38 28.38
CA HIS A 905 -28.82 -23.82 28.58
C HIS A 905 -28.90 -24.10 30.09
N ASP A 906 -30.02 -24.64 30.56
CA ASP A 906 -30.19 -25.11 31.95
C ASP A 906 -29.27 -26.30 32.28
#